data_AF-A0A2E8DPU7-F1
#
_entry.id   AF-A0A2E8DPU7-F1
#
_cell.length_a   1.000
_cell.length_b   1.000
_cell.length_c   1.000
_cell.angle_alpha   90.00
_cell.angle_beta   90.00
_cell.angle_gamma   90.00
#
_symmetry.space_group_name_H-M   'P 1'
#
loop_
_entity.id
_entity.type
_entity.pdbx_description
1 polymer ?
#
loop_
_entity_poly.entity_id
_entity_poly.type
_entity_poly.pdbx_seq_one_letter_code
_entity_poly.pdbx_strand_id
1 'polypeptide(L)'
;MRDKLFLPSIVVIFLVLNFFGCQSTEDQISQLRTDFSLRNNPKEQVKIIDEIIATEDSQVESILVRWLSDYNYRLVHSVIIDRLGQMSAKKETTLSSLFSKIEDPIYRQSVISALNAIGIPAYQKLIDKLSNEDINVFNNAAYAIRQLEIDIVPLLRKELFSDNPQVRRGILSVLADFGSRNQLDRECINDIIQIFSVGDLDQVIIDMYEKSIDFDLAVQAISGIGDNAKPLLISAIQSEDIGIQTGAALSLYLLDKKSKDKVLPILLQKLSDTHMGEYVGKRLFHFGTSILPEIEKVFLSSKETSYTNASFFLESIGQKAIPLLVEGLNSPIVDKQLQSIAGLNLLGHVAKPARKELLKLFSDEQLGRNSAQAIVGILGKESVSDLIRLLGSENLTTQKNAIFALGLLGRDGMQAIDNLEKKIKNKTVAVDACHSIVNIKYNTQFTRNTGNPMTSDTVGYARTQFTWDRNQTVKMYVRSDDGIKVWLNEELIWTNNTMRALSSGEDVIKVKLKKGKNHLLLKVTQGMGTWGYEVRIGSDKKLISSDWKIIYPFDNVGNIGFDTVYLPEKETNFNKVYTGKNNVSIKWYNSRSMGNQAFSSRRGFVSGVKSVSAQLKPIIQVLQTAIQNGDSQTRMKALETAAIVGDQAIPMLQKLIVESIDEFELASIASTLGQRAKPEVIIELMKNRKIKWNAKLILYSNLTNRFSSSLANSNDPNRNEPGFGSELDHDYVENKLNEFRKLKQAKELVQSLETHLNTFDLNKKVYQFKVLGNLAVPFLIEQFASPVTVSRGRAKTMLVSIGEPAVPELRKAVKQEKFRYWANLTLSDIKKKS
;
A
#
# COMPACT_ATOMS: atom_id res chain seq x y z
N MET A 1 -70.34 58.26 52.57
CA MET A 1 -69.14 58.96 53.09
C MET A 1 -68.57 58.07 54.19
N ARG A 2 -67.29 57.74 54.28
CA ARG A 2 -66.10 58.11 53.52
C ARG A 2 -65.04 57.10 53.97
N ASP A 3 -64.27 56.63 52.99
CA ASP A 3 -62.88 56.18 53.06
C ASP A 3 -62.22 56.18 54.45
N LYS A 4 -61.81 54.99 54.90
CA LYS A 4 -60.42 54.63 55.27
C LYS A 4 -60.40 53.32 56.04
N LEU A 5 -59.28 52.62 55.89
CA LEU A 5 -58.83 51.39 56.55
C LEU A 5 -59.21 50.10 55.81
N PHE A 6 -58.29 49.61 54.98
CA PHE A 6 -57.81 48.23 55.04
C PHE A 6 -56.57 48.08 54.14
N LEU A 7 -55.38 47.99 54.73
CA LEU A 7 -54.20 47.36 54.13
C LEU A 7 -53.10 47.18 55.20
N PRO A 8 -53.03 45.98 55.80
CA PRO A 8 -51.75 45.33 55.99
C PRO A 8 -51.87 43.84 55.63
N SER A 9 -51.74 43.48 54.36
CA SER A 9 -51.70 42.06 53.95
C SER A 9 -50.81 41.78 52.73
N ILE A 10 -50.47 42.79 51.92
CA ILE A 10 -49.67 42.58 50.69
C ILE A 10 -48.15 42.52 50.99
N VAL A 11 -47.67 43.22 52.02
CA VAL A 11 -46.23 43.23 52.36
C VAL A 11 -45.79 41.92 53.03
N VAL A 12 -46.70 41.24 53.76
CA VAL A 12 -46.39 39.94 54.37
C VAL A 12 -46.40 38.82 53.32
N ILE A 13 -47.25 38.89 52.30
CA ILE A 13 -47.27 37.88 51.22
C ILE A 13 -46.02 37.99 50.33
N PHE A 14 -45.50 39.18 50.07
CA PHE A 14 -44.26 39.36 49.30
C PHE A 14 -42.98 38.96 50.05
N LEU A 15 -42.99 39.02 51.39
CA LEU A 15 -41.88 38.55 52.23
C LEU A 15 -41.96 37.03 52.49
N VAL A 16 -43.16 36.43 52.52
CA VAL A 16 -43.33 34.98 52.69
C VAL A 16 -43.13 34.21 51.38
N LEU A 17 -43.46 34.78 50.21
CA LEU A 17 -43.16 34.17 48.91
C LEU A 17 -41.67 34.19 48.54
N ASN A 18 -40.86 35.04 49.15
CA ASN A 18 -39.40 34.96 49.06
C ASN A 18 -38.77 34.00 50.09
N PHE A 19 -39.55 33.49 51.05
CA PHE A 19 -39.09 32.54 52.06
C PHE A 19 -39.40 31.07 51.70
N PHE A 20 -40.31 30.82 50.76
CA PHE A 20 -40.52 29.51 50.14
C PHE A 20 -40.16 29.60 48.65
N GLY A 21 -38.86 29.65 48.36
CA GLY A 21 -38.35 29.61 47.00
C GLY A 21 -38.66 28.28 46.33
N CYS A 22 -39.80 28.18 45.64
CA CYS A 22 -39.97 27.20 44.55
C CYS A 22 -39.29 27.77 43.31
N GLN A 23 -37.95 27.77 43.31
CA GLN A 23 -37.19 27.92 42.08
C GLN A 23 -37.43 26.66 41.24
N SER A 24 -37.75 26.78 39.95
CA SER A 24 -37.93 25.59 39.12
C SER A 24 -36.61 24.81 39.05
N THR A 25 -36.66 23.48 38.96
CA THR A 25 -35.45 22.64 38.86
C THR A 25 -34.58 23.08 37.68
N GLU A 26 -35.19 23.55 36.59
CA GLU A 26 -34.49 24.06 35.42
C GLU A 26 -33.75 25.39 35.70
N ASP A 27 -34.38 26.31 36.44
CA ASP A 27 -33.73 27.56 36.88
C ASP A 27 -32.57 27.28 37.85
N GLN A 28 -32.74 26.33 38.76
CA GLN A 28 -31.71 25.90 39.70
C GLN A 28 -30.50 25.29 38.95
N ILE A 29 -30.75 24.40 37.98
CA ILE A 29 -29.70 23.79 37.15
C ILE A 29 -28.98 24.86 36.31
N SER A 30 -29.70 25.81 35.73
CA SER A 30 -29.11 26.91 34.95
C SER A 30 -28.19 27.77 35.80
N GLN A 31 -28.60 28.08 37.04
CA GLN A 31 -27.78 28.81 38.00
C GLN A 31 -26.52 28.03 38.39
N LEU A 32 -26.65 26.76 38.77
CA LEU A 32 -25.52 25.90 39.12
C LEU A 32 -24.51 25.76 37.97
N ARG A 33 -24.97 25.70 36.71
CA ARG A 33 -24.07 25.68 35.54
C ARG A 33 -23.29 26.98 35.38
N THR A 34 -23.95 28.11 35.62
CA THR A 34 -23.32 29.42 35.56
C THR A 34 -22.26 29.53 36.66
N ASP A 35 -22.63 29.18 37.90
CA ASP A 35 -21.72 29.20 39.04
C ASP A 35 -20.51 28.27 38.82
N PHE A 36 -20.73 27.07 38.28
CA PHE A 36 -19.64 26.13 37.96
C PHE A 36 -18.58 26.74 37.04
N SER A 37 -19.02 27.46 36.00
CA SER A 37 -18.11 28.07 35.01
C SER A 37 -17.39 29.31 35.52
N LEU A 38 -17.92 29.99 36.54
CA LEU A 38 -17.32 31.18 37.16
C LEU A 38 -16.29 30.83 38.26
N ARG A 39 -16.30 29.61 38.81
CA ARG A 39 -15.33 29.19 39.84
C ARG A 39 -14.02 28.71 39.22
N ASN A 40 -12.90 29.20 39.75
CA ASN A 40 -11.54 28.70 39.44
C ASN A 40 -11.01 27.70 40.48
N ASN A 41 -11.73 27.50 41.59
CA ASN A 41 -11.33 26.61 42.68
C ASN A 41 -11.96 25.22 42.52
N PRO A 42 -11.16 24.15 42.33
CA PRO A 42 -11.68 22.79 42.16
C PRO A 42 -12.55 22.32 43.32
N LYS A 43 -12.28 22.73 44.56
CA LYS A 43 -13.07 22.32 45.73
C LYS A 43 -14.50 22.88 45.70
N GLU A 44 -14.67 24.08 45.14
CA GLU A 44 -15.99 24.70 44.98
C GLU A 44 -16.74 24.09 43.80
N GLN A 45 -16.03 23.80 42.71
CA GLN A 45 -16.58 23.08 41.56
C GLN A 45 -17.10 21.69 41.95
N VAL A 46 -16.39 20.96 42.82
CA VAL A 46 -16.85 19.66 43.34
C VAL A 46 -18.16 19.77 44.12
N LYS A 47 -18.32 20.81 44.96
CA LYS A 47 -19.60 21.03 45.67
C LYS A 47 -20.75 21.26 44.70
N ILE A 48 -20.52 22.05 43.65
CA ILE A 48 -21.53 22.31 42.62
C ILE A 48 -21.87 21.03 41.84
N ILE A 49 -20.90 20.13 41.61
CA ILE A 49 -21.14 18.80 41.03
C ILE A 49 -22.05 17.96 41.94
N ASP A 50 -21.79 17.95 43.25
CA ASP A 50 -22.64 17.20 44.18
C ASP A 50 -24.06 17.82 44.28
N GLU A 51 -24.17 19.16 44.26
CA GLU A 51 -25.44 19.89 44.27
C GLU A 51 -26.26 19.67 42.99
N ILE A 52 -25.62 19.66 41.81
CA ILE A 52 -26.33 19.42 40.55
C ILE A 52 -26.81 17.97 40.46
N ILE A 53 -26.07 17.01 41.00
CA ILE A 53 -26.48 15.60 41.05
C ILE A 53 -27.68 15.41 41.99
N ALA A 54 -27.71 16.12 43.12
CA ALA A 54 -28.82 16.08 44.06
C ALA A 54 -30.16 16.59 43.50
N THR A 55 -30.16 17.24 42.32
CA THR A 55 -31.41 17.62 41.64
C THR A 55 -32.15 16.43 41.03
N GLU A 56 -31.45 15.30 40.83
CA GLU A 56 -31.96 14.07 40.19
C GLU A 56 -32.57 14.28 38.79
N ASP A 57 -32.25 15.41 38.13
CA ASP A 57 -32.81 15.73 36.83
C ASP A 57 -32.17 14.89 35.70
N SER A 58 -33.00 14.52 34.72
CA SER A 58 -32.60 13.74 33.54
C SER A 58 -31.47 14.37 32.70
N GLN A 59 -31.28 15.69 32.78
CA GLN A 59 -30.26 16.46 32.07
C GLN A 59 -28.88 16.38 32.73
N VAL A 60 -28.80 16.07 34.03
CA VAL A 60 -27.55 16.10 34.82
C VAL A 60 -26.45 15.29 34.16
N GLU A 61 -26.75 14.07 33.71
CA GLU A 61 -25.79 13.19 33.03
C GLU A 61 -25.17 13.87 31.80
N SER A 62 -25.98 14.55 30.99
CA SER A 62 -25.51 15.24 29.78
C SER A 62 -24.64 16.46 30.11
N ILE A 63 -24.93 17.14 31.22
CA ILE A 63 -24.16 18.28 31.71
C ILE A 63 -22.78 17.81 32.17
N LEU A 64 -22.72 16.74 32.96
CA LEU A 64 -21.48 16.13 33.43
C LEU A 64 -20.61 15.64 32.28
N VAL A 65 -21.19 14.97 31.27
CA VAL A 65 -20.48 14.55 30.05
C VAL A 65 -19.89 15.75 29.29
N ARG A 66 -20.63 16.86 29.22
CA ARG A 66 -20.13 18.09 28.59
C ARG A 66 -18.97 18.69 29.36
N TRP A 67 -19.03 18.73 30.70
CA TRP A 67 -17.93 19.21 31.53
C TRP A 67 -16.70 18.30 31.47
N LEU A 68 -16.90 16.99 31.39
CA LEU A 68 -15.80 16.02 31.21
C LEU A 68 -15.05 16.24 29.88
N SER A 69 -15.74 16.75 28.86
CA SER A 69 -15.16 17.03 27.55
C SER A 69 -14.39 18.36 27.49
N ASP A 70 -14.61 19.27 28.45
CA ASP A 70 -13.97 20.59 28.47
C ASP A 70 -12.63 20.53 29.23
N TYR A 71 -11.56 20.96 28.54
CA TYR A 71 -10.20 20.94 29.07
C TYR A 71 -10.01 21.88 30.27
N ASN A 72 -10.82 22.93 30.40
CA ASN A 72 -10.74 23.87 31.52
C ASN A 72 -11.08 23.21 32.86
N TYR A 73 -11.87 22.14 32.84
CA TYR A 73 -12.31 21.44 34.04
C TYR A 73 -11.47 20.19 34.36
N ARG A 74 -10.28 20.03 33.75
CA ARG A 74 -9.40 18.86 33.94
C ARG A 74 -9.11 18.51 35.41
N LEU A 75 -9.07 19.53 36.29
CA LEU A 75 -8.80 19.34 37.72
C LEU A 75 -9.94 18.64 38.47
N VAL A 76 -11.15 18.58 37.90
CA VAL A 76 -12.31 17.89 38.47
C VAL A 76 -12.80 16.72 37.61
N HIS A 77 -12.08 16.38 36.52
CA HIS A 77 -12.47 15.27 35.63
C HIS A 77 -12.56 13.93 36.36
N SER A 78 -11.65 13.62 37.29
CA SER A 78 -11.72 12.38 38.08
C SER A 78 -13.01 12.29 38.90
N VAL A 79 -13.42 13.38 39.55
CA VAL A 79 -14.66 13.45 40.33
C VAL A 79 -15.88 13.26 39.43
N ILE A 80 -15.89 13.93 38.27
CA ILE A 80 -16.97 13.77 37.28
C ILE A 80 -17.08 12.31 36.81
N ILE A 81 -15.95 11.66 36.53
CA ILE A 81 -15.90 10.25 36.13
C ILE A 81 -16.50 9.35 37.23
N ASP A 82 -16.05 9.52 38.47
CA ASP A 82 -16.51 8.71 39.60
C ASP A 82 -18.03 8.87 39.80
N ARG A 83 -18.55 10.09 39.67
CA ARG A 83 -19.99 10.39 39.79
C ARG A 83 -20.81 9.79 38.65
N LEU A 84 -20.33 9.91 37.41
CA LEU A 84 -20.98 9.27 36.26
C LEU A 84 -21.08 7.75 36.43
N GLY A 85 -20.06 7.12 37.02
CA GLY A 85 -20.09 5.70 37.39
C GLY A 85 -21.17 5.37 38.44
N GLN A 86 -21.24 6.15 39.52
CA GLN A 86 -22.21 5.96 40.62
C GLN A 86 -23.67 6.15 40.17
N MET A 87 -23.91 7.03 39.20
CA MET A 87 -25.23 7.23 38.60
C MET A 87 -25.71 6.00 37.80
N SER A 88 -24.88 4.95 37.65
CA SER A 88 -25.16 3.78 36.79
C SER A 88 -25.53 4.20 35.37
N ALA A 89 -24.84 5.22 34.84
CA ALA A 89 -25.16 5.86 33.58
C ALA A 89 -25.12 4.86 32.41
N LYS A 90 -26.25 4.68 31.72
CA LYS A 90 -26.40 3.71 30.63
C LYS A 90 -26.36 4.34 29.25
N LYS A 91 -26.30 5.67 29.13
CA LYS A 91 -26.35 6.32 27.82
C LYS A 91 -25.06 6.07 27.06
N GLU A 92 -25.20 5.77 25.77
CA GLU A 92 -24.10 5.54 24.82
C GLU A 92 -23.11 6.72 24.80
N THR A 93 -23.60 7.95 24.93
CA THR A 93 -22.79 9.17 24.99
C THR A 93 -21.89 9.21 26.22
N THR A 94 -22.38 8.71 27.35
CA THR A 94 -21.64 8.68 28.62
C THR A 94 -20.54 7.64 28.56
N LEU A 95 -20.88 6.42 28.11
CA LEU A 95 -19.89 5.37 27.88
C LEU A 95 -18.80 5.82 26.90
N SER A 96 -19.18 6.43 25.77
CA SER A 96 -18.23 6.97 24.79
C SER A 96 -17.30 8.03 25.40
N SER A 97 -17.82 8.93 26.23
CA SER A 97 -17.03 9.96 26.92
C SER A 97 -16.05 9.34 27.92
N LEU A 98 -16.50 8.36 28.72
CA LEU A 98 -15.64 7.61 29.64
C LEU A 98 -14.52 6.88 28.89
N PHE A 99 -14.82 6.18 27.79
CA PHE A 99 -13.82 5.48 26.99
C PHE A 99 -12.74 6.40 26.42
N SER A 100 -13.13 7.60 25.96
CA SER A 100 -12.18 8.60 25.46
C SER A 100 -11.14 9.04 26.51
N LYS A 101 -11.42 8.83 27.81
CA LYS A 101 -10.53 9.18 28.91
C LYS A 101 -9.62 8.04 29.36
N ILE A 102 -9.82 6.80 28.89
CA ILE A 102 -8.95 5.66 29.25
C ILE A 102 -7.51 5.87 28.76
N GLU A 103 -7.35 6.58 27.64
CA GLU A 103 -6.03 6.82 27.04
C GLU A 103 -5.11 7.59 28.00
N ASP A 104 -5.68 8.53 28.76
CA ASP A 104 -4.95 9.36 29.71
C ASP A 104 -4.62 8.55 30.99
N PRO A 105 -3.32 8.34 31.29
CA PRO A 105 -2.91 7.61 32.48
C PRO A 105 -3.44 8.20 33.79
N ILE A 106 -3.75 9.51 33.82
CA ILE A 106 -4.27 10.20 35.01
C ILE A 106 -5.68 9.71 35.35
N TYR A 107 -6.53 9.51 34.35
CA TYR A 107 -7.95 9.17 34.55
C TYR A 107 -8.24 7.67 34.49
N ARG A 108 -7.30 6.89 33.95
CA ARG A 108 -7.49 5.48 33.61
C ARG A 108 -8.10 4.64 34.74
N GLN A 109 -7.64 4.80 35.98
CA GLN A 109 -8.16 4.05 37.13
C GLN A 109 -9.58 4.49 37.52
N SER A 110 -9.84 5.80 37.61
CA SER A 110 -11.21 6.31 37.85
C SER A 110 -12.19 5.85 36.79
N VAL A 111 -11.78 5.82 35.51
CA VAL A 111 -12.63 5.32 34.43
C VAL A 111 -12.94 3.84 34.63
N ILE A 112 -11.95 3.01 34.97
CA ILE A 112 -12.17 1.58 35.24
C ILE A 112 -13.13 1.38 36.42
N SER A 113 -12.95 2.12 37.52
CA SER A 113 -13.88 2.09 38.66
C SER A 113 -15.30 2.51 38.26
N ALA A 114 -15.44 3.54 37.43
CA ALA A 114 -16.74 3.96 36.91
C ALA A 114 -17.39 2.89 36.01
N LEU A 115 -16.62 2.24 35.13
CA LEU A 115 -17.11 1.15 34.28
C LEU A 115 -17.51 -0.09 35.11
N ASN A 116 -16.77 -0.41 36.18
CA ASN A 116 -17.14 -1.45 37.15
C ASN A 116 -18.47 -1.14 37.83
N ALA A 117 -18.69 0.11 38.24
CA ALA A 117 -19.95 0.54 38.83
C ALA A 117 -21.14 0.43 37.85
N ILE A 118 -20.92 0.68 36.56
CA ILE A 118 -21.95 0.57 35.52
C ILE A 118 -22.29 -0.91 35.19
N GLY A 119 -21.30 -1.80 35.21
CA GLY A 119 -21.49 -3.25 35.03
C GLY A 119 -21.69 -3.70 33.57
N ILE A 120 -22.55 -4.71 33.36
CA ILE A 120 -22.71 -5.43 32.07
C ILE A 120 -22.84 -4.51 30.82
N PRO A 121 -23.62 -3.41 30.83
CA PRO A 121 -23.70 -2.52 29.66
C PRO A 121 -22.36 -1.90 29.26
N ALA A 122 -21.52 -1.52 30.23
CA ALA A 122 -20.18 -1.01 29.97
C ALA A 122 -19.28 -2.10 29.41
N TYR A 123 -19.45 -3.35 29.88
CA TYR A 123 -18.63 -4.48 29.46
C TYR A 123 -18.91 -4.93 28.04
N GLN A 124 -20.18 -5.03 27.65
CA GLN A 124 -20.53 -5.32 26.25
C GLN A 124 -19.90 -4.28 25.32
N LYS A 125 -19.90 -3.01 25.75
CA LYS A 125 -19.32 -1.94 24.95
C LYS A 125 -17.78 -1.99 24.89
N LEU A 126 -17.12 -2.45 25.94
CA LEU A 126 -15.69 -2.75 25.92
C LEU A 126 -15.38 -3.89 24.94
N ILE A 127 -16.21 -4.94 24.90
CA ILE A 127 -16.06 -6.05 23.95
C ILE A 127 -16.22 -5.55 22.51
N ASP A 128 -17.23 -4.71 22.23
CA ASP A 128 -17.39 -4.10 20.89
C ASP A 128 -16.14 -3.31 20.46
N LYS A 129 -15.42 -2.70 21.41
CA LYS A 129 -14.18 -1.95 21.12
C LYS A 129 -12.97 -2.83 20.83
N LEU A 130 -13.02 -4.12 21.17
CA LEU A 130 -12.01 -5.10 20.74
C LEU A 130 -12.03 -5.33 19.23
N SER A 131 -13.10 -4.93 18.53
CA SER A 131 -13.18 -5.01 17.07
C SER A 131 -12.60 -3.79 16.35
N ASN A 132 -12.03 -2.81 17.07
CA ASN A 132 -11.61 -1.54 16.50
C ASN A 132 -10.26 -1.68 15.76
N GLU A 133 -10.18 -1.11 14.56
CA GLU A 133 -8.93 -1.10 13.77
C GLU A 133 -7.84 -0.22 14.39
N ASP A 134 -8.21 0.77 15.21
CA ASP A 134 -7.24 1.55 15.97
C ASP A 134 -6.66 0.72 17.12
N ILE A 135 -5.38 0.39 16.99
CA ILE A 135 -4.62 -0.41 17.96
C ILE A 135 -4.63 0.21 19.37
N ASN A 136 -4.75 1.53 19.50
CA ASN A 136 -4.82 2.19 20.80
C ASN A 136 -6.19 1.93 21.45
N VAL A 137 -7.28 2.05 20.69
CA VAL A 137 -8.64 1.76 21.16
C VAL A 137 -8.74 0.30 21.59
N PHE A 138 -8.20 -0.62 20.77
CA PHE A 138 -8.09 -2.04 21.09
C PHE A 138 -7.34 -2.27 22.42
N ASN A 139 -6.11 -1.73 22.53
CA ASN A 139 -5.26 -1.93 23.71
C ASN A 139 -5.88 -1.35 24.97
N ASN A 140 -6.56 -0.21 24.87
CA ASN A 140 -7.24 0.45 25.97
C ASN A 140 -8.46 -0.36 26.44
N ALA A 141 -9.26 -0.89 25.51
CA ALA A 141 -10.37 -1.77 25.83
C ALA A 141 -9.88 -3.08 26.47
N ALA A 142 -8.87 -3.73 25.89
CA ALA A 142 -8.26 -4.92 26.45
C ALA A 142 -7.68 -4.66 27.85
N TYR A 143 -6.99 -3.53 28.05
CA TYR A 143 -6.48 -3.13 29.36
C TYR A 143 -7.62 -2.96 30.38
N ALA A 144 -8.69 -2.26 30.02
CA ALA A 144 -9.82 -2.05 30.91
C ALA A 144 -10.47 -3.38 31.31
N ILE A 145 -10.70 -4.30 30.35
CA ILE A 145 -11.29 -5.63 30.61
C ILE A 145 -10.43 -6.42 31.63
N ARG A 146 -9.10 -6.32 31.55
CA ARG A 146 -8.18 -7.02 32.47
C ARG A 146 -8.22 -6.51 33.92
N GLN A 147 -8.78 -5.33 34.15
CA GLN A 147 -8.83 -4.68 35.47
C GLN A 147 -10.24 -4.71 36.08
N LEU A 148 -11.20 -5.38 35.43
CA LEU A 148 -12.56 -5.49 35.94
C LEU A 148 -12.62 -6.47 37.13
N GLU A 149 -13.48 -6.16 38.10
CA GLU A 149 -13.67 -6.96 39.31
C GLU A 149 -14.73 -8.06 39.13
N ILE A 150 -15.64 -7.91 38.15
CA ILE A 150 -16.65 -8.91 37.81
C ILE A 150 -16.02 -10.05 37.01
N ASP A 151 -16.51 -11.28 37.24
CA ASP A 151 -16.22 -12.43 36.39
C ASP A 151 -16.79 -12.21 34.98
N ILE A 152 -15.93 -11.67 34.11
CA ILE A 152 -16.23 -11.33 32.72
C ILE A 152 -16.11 -12.56 31.79
N VAL A 153 -15.49 -13.65 32.25
CA VAL A 153 -15.17 -14.81 31.42
C VAL A 153 -16.42 -15.40 30.73
N PRO A 154 -17.59 -15.54 31.38
CA PRO A 154 -18.80 -16.02 30.71
C PRO A 154 -19.26 -15.13 29.54
N LEU A 155 -19.08 -13.81 29.64
CA LEU A 155 -19.41 -12.88 28.55
C LEU A 155 -18.41 -13.00 27.39
N LEU A 156 -17.10 -13.13 27.70
CA LEU A 156 -16.06 -13.32 26.69
C LEU A 156 -16.26 -14.64 25.93
N ARG A 157 -16.62 -15.73 26.63
CA ARG A 157 -16.90 -17.05 26.02
C ARG A 157 -18.02 -16.97 24.98
N LYS A 158 -19.10 -16.23 25.28
CA LYS A 158 -20.22 -16.06 24.36
C LYS A 158 -19.80 -15.40 23.04
N GLU A 159 -18.91 -14.41 23.11
CA GLU A 159 -18.44 -13.63 21.96
C GLU A 159 -17.22 -14.25 21.26
N LEU A 160 -16.66 -15.35 21.80
CA LEU A 160 -15.55 -16.09 21.21
C LEU A 160 -15.90 -16.66 19.83
N PHE A 161 -17.18 -16.95 19.59
CA PHE A 161 -17.72 -17.45 18.32
C PHE A 161 -18.48 -16.37 17.53
N SER A 162 -18.19 -15.09 17.78
CA SER A 162 -18.79 -13.97 17.05
C SER A 162 -18.50 -14.07 15.55
N ASP A 163 -19.45 -13.68 14.70
CA ASP A 163 -19.23 -13.60 13.24
C ASP A 163 -18.15 -12.56 12.87
N ASN A 164 -17.88 -11.59 13.75
CA ASN A 164 -16.86 -10.57 13.53
C ASN A 164 -15.45 -11.08 13.90
N PRO A 165 -14.53 -11.26 12.92
CA PRO A 165 -13.18 -11.78 13.18
C PRO A 165 -12.37 -10.91 14.15
N GLN A 166 -12.53 -9.59 14.10
CA GLN A 166 -11.76 -8.71 15.00
C GLN A 166 -12.21 -8.85 16.46
N VAL A 167 -13.52 -9.06 16.68
CA VAL A 167 -14.04 -9.40 18.02
C VAL A 167 -13.40 -10.69 18.50
N ARG A 168 -13.49 -11.79 17.73
CA ARG A 168 -12.92 -13.09 18.12
C ARG A 168 -11.43 -12.99 18.47
N ARG A 169 -10.65 -12.31 17.64
CA ARG A 169 -9.20 -12.11 17.83
C ARG A 169 -8.89 -11.32 19.10
N GLY A 170 -9.65 -10.25 19.34
CA GLY A 170 -9.51 -9.48 20.57
C GLY A 170 -9.88 -10.27 21.82
N ILE A 171 -10.96 -11.04 21.76
CA ILE A 171 -11.37 -11.95 22.83
C ILE A 171 -10.26 -12.98 23.12
N LEU A 172 -9.72 -13.65 22.09
CA LEU A 172 -8.61 -14.60 22.24
C LEU A 172 -7.38 -13.97 22.91
N SER A 173 -7.03 -12.74 22.51
CA SER A 173 -5.91 -12.01 23.14
C SER A 173 -6.16 -11.68 24.60
N VAL A 174 -7.39 -11.34 24.97
CA VAL A 174 -7.76 -11.08 26.37
C VAL A 174 -7.75 -12.39 27.17
N LEU A 175 -8.39 -13.46 26.67
CA LEU A 175 -8.42 -14.76 27.33
C LEU A 175 -7.01 -15.36 27.54
N ALA A 176 -6.07 -15.12 26.63
CA ALA A 176 -4.67 -15.51 26.81
C ALA A 176 -4.06 -14.93 28.12
N ASP A 177 -4.35 -13.66 28.43
CA ASP A 177 -3.87 -13.00 29.64
C ASP A 177 -4.54 -13.56 30.90
N PHE A 178 -5.87 -13.75 30.89
CA PHE A 178 -6.59 -14.40 31.99
C PHE A 178 -6.08 -15.84 32.23
N GLY A 179 -5.79 -16.56 31.15
CA GLY A 179 -5.18 -17.89 31.17
C GLY A 179 -3.85 -17.90 31.91
N SER A 180 -2.97 -16.94 31.60
CA SER A 180 -1.64 -16.81 32.25
C SER A 180 -1.70 -16.55 33.76
N ARG A 181 -2.86 -16.08 34.26
CA ARG A 181 -3.13 -15.85 35.68
C ARG A 181 -3.93 -16.98 36.33
N ASN A 182 -4.15 -18.09 35.63
CA ASN A 182 -4.98 -19.22 36.06
C ASN A 182 -6.43 -18.82 36.39
N GLN A 183 -7.00 -17.87 35.65
CA GLN A 183 -8.36 -17.35 35.86
C GLN A 183 -9.40 -17.93 34.90
N LEU A 184 -9.04 -18.94 34.10
CA LEU A 184 -9.97 -19.60 33.18
C LEU A 184 -10.39 -20.97 33.74
N ASP A 185 -11.69 -21.24 33.67
CA ASP A 185 -12.24 -22.55 34.01
C ASP A 185 -12.04 -23.57 32.88
N ARG A 186 -12.32 -24.84 33.18
CA ARG A 186 -12.16 -25.94 32.22
C ARG A 186 -13.00 -25.76 30.97
N GLU A 187 -14.20 -25.20 31.11
CA GLU A 187 -15.11 -25.00 29.98
C GLU A 187 -14.61 -23.93 29.02
N CYS A 188 -14.10 -22.80 29.54
CA CYS A 188 -13.50 -21.75 28.73
C CYS A 188 -12.29 -22.27 27.93
N ILE A 189 -11.44 -23.09 28.54
CA ILE A 189 -10.31 -23.70 27.84
C ILE A 189 -10.81 -24.62 26.72
N ASN A 190 -11.88 -25.37 26.98
CA ASN A 190 -12.51 -26.22 25.96
C ASN A 190 -13.09 -25.39 24.81
N ASP A 191 -13.73 -24.25 25.08
CA ASP A 191 -14.26 -23.36 24.06
C ASP A 191 -13.15 -22.76 23.18
N ILE A 192 -12.00 -22.40 23.78
CA ILE A 192 -10.81 -21.97 23.00
C ILE A 192 -10.31 -23.11 22.10
N ILE A 193 -10.34 -24.36 22.57
CA ILE A 193 -9.99 -25.52 21.73
C ILE A 193 -10.97 -25.70 20.57
N GLN A 194 -12.26 -25.40 20.75
CA GLN A 194 -13.27 -25.48 19.68
C GLN A 194 -13.03 -24.46 18.55
N ILE A 195 -12.25 -23.40 18.78
CA ILE A 195 -11.86 -22.45 17.71
C ILE A 195 -11.05 -23.13 16.61
N PHE A 196 -10.36 -24.22 16.95
CA PHE A 196 -9.66 -25.02 15.96
C PHE A 196 -10.59 -25.82 15.04
N SER A 197 -11.88 -25.96 15.37
CA SER A 197 -12.81 -26.70 14.53
C SER A 197 -12.94 -26.02 13.17
N VAL A 198 -12.81 -26.82 12.11
CA VAL A 198 -12.94 -26.33 10.74
C VAL A 198 -14.33 -26.54 10.14
N GLY A 199 -15.23 -27.25 10.83
CA GLY A 199 -16.61 -27.52 10.38
C GLY A 199 -16.69 -28.38 9.11
N ASP A 200 -17.88 -28.44 8.49
CA ASP A 200 -18.06 -29.07 7.17
C ASP A 200 -17.37 -28.25 6.07
N LEU A 201 -16.48 -28.92 5.33
CA LEU A 201 -15.41 -28.31 4.54
C LEU A 201 -15.88 -27.64 3.23
N ASP A 202 -17.14 -27.81 2.83
CA ASP A 202 -17.64 -27.40 1.50
C ASP A 202 -17.83 -25.87 1.34
N GLN A 203 -17.83 -25.09 2.44
CA GLN A 203 -17.91 -23.62 2.40
C GLN A 203 -16.55 -22.90 2.62
N VAL A 204 -15.45 -23.61 2.90
CA VAL A 204 -14.26 -23.04 3.56
C VAL A 204 -13.20 -22.45 2.60
N ILE A 205 -13.36 -22.60 1.28
CA ILE A 205 -12.33 -22.19 0.31
C ILE A 205 -12.07 -20.66 0.31
N ILE A 206 -12.99 -19.84 0.84
CA ILE A 206 -12.87 -18.37 0.79
C ILE A 206 -12.15 -17.76 2.02
N ASP A 207 -12.08 -18.42 3.19
CA ASP A 207 -11.59 -17.78 4.44
C ASP A 207 -10.44 -18.49 5.17
N MET A 208 -9.62 -19.27 4.45
CA MET A 208 -8.47 -19.95 5.07
C MET A 208 -7.44 -18.98 5.68
N TYR A 209 -7.32 -17.76 5.12
CA TYR A 209 -6.44 -16.72 5.66
C TYR A 209 -6.95 -16.20 7.01
N GLU A 210 -8.24 -15.88 7.12
CA GLU A 210 -8.82 -15.37 8.37
C GLU A 210 -8.82 -16.43 9.47
N LYS A 211 -9.20 -17.67 9.13
CA LYS A 211 -9.15 -18.80 10.07
C LYS A 211 -7.72 -19.09 10.55
N SER A 212 -6.69 -18.86 9.72
CA SER A 212 -5.30 -19.09 10.14
C SER A 212 -4.83 -18.17 11.27
N ILE A 213 -5.31 -16.92 11.29
CA ILE A 213 -4.98 -15.94 12.33
C ILE A 213 -5.67 -16.33 13.64
N ASP A 214 -6.95 -16.70 13.57
CA ASP A 214 -7.72 -17.14 14.74
C ASP A 214 -7.11 -18.41 15.34
N PHE A 215 -6.65 -19.34 14.50
CA PHE A 215 -5.87 -20.52 14.90
C PHE A 215 -4.61 -20.13 15.67
N ASP A 216 -3.79 -19.22 15.14
CA ASP A 216 -2.54 -18.83 15.79
C ASP A 216 -2.77 -18.15 17.14
N LEU A 217 -3.80 -17.32 17.24
CA LEU A 217 -4.20 -16.67 18.49
C LEU A 217 -4.75 -17.68 19.50
N ALA A 218 -5.50 -18.69 19.06
CA ALA A 218 -5.95 -19.78 19.93
C ALA A 218 -4.77 -20.61 20.44
N VAL A 219 -3.78 -20.94 19.58
CA VAL A 219 -2.54 -21.59 20.00
C VAL A 219 -1.78 -20.75 21.03
N GLN A 220 -1.69 -19.44 20.83
CA GLN A 220 -1.05 -18.51 21.77
C GLN A 220 -1.82 -18.43 23.10
N ALA A 221 -3.15 -18.34 23.06
CA ALA A 221 -3.99 -18.31 24.24
C ALA A 221 -3.83 -19.59 25.07
N ILE A 222 -3.87 -20.76 24.42
CA ILE A 222 -3.63 -22.06 25.05
C ILE A 222 -2.22 -22.14 25.63
N SER A 223 -1.21 -21.63 24.92
CA SER A 223 0.16 -21.59 25.42
C SER A 223 0.29 -20.71 26.66
N GLY A 224 -0.44 -19.58 26.71
CA GLY A 224 -0.52 -18.70 27.88
C GLY A 224 -1.19 -19.35 29.08
N ILE A 225 -2.20 -20.20 28.87
CA ILE A 225 -2.88 -20.97 29.93
C ILE A 225 -1.95 -21.97 30.63
N GLY A 226 -0.93 -22.47 29.93
CA GLY A 226 0.08 -23.34 30.53
C GLY A 226 -0.43 -24.76 30.84
N ASP A 227 0.07 -25.34 31.93
CA ASP A 227 -0.14 -26.76 32.28
C ASP A 227 -1.62 -27.14 32.45
N ASN A 228 -2.48 -26.19 32.82
CA ASN A 228 -3.91 -26.41 33.01
C ASN A 228 -4.63 -26.83 31.72
N ALA A 229 -4.10 -26.47 30.54
CA ALA A 229 -4.66 -26.89 29.26
C ALA A 229 -4.27 -28.32 28.87
N LYS A 230 -3.18 -28.90 29.42
CA LYS A 230 -2.62 -30.18 28.97
C LYS A 230 -3.60 -31.35 28.97
N PRO A 231 -4.42 -31.58 30.03
CA PRO A 231 -5.36 -32.70 30.02
C PRO A 231 -6.40 -32.62 28.89
N LEU A 232 -6.88 -31.41 28.62
CA LEU A 232 -7.84 -31.16 27.54
C LEU A 232 -7.18 -31.34 26.17
N LEU A 233 -5.94 -30.86 25.99
CA LEU A 233 -5.20 -31.05 24.75
C LEU A 233 -4.90 -32.53 24.47
N ILE A 234 -4.57 -33.31 25.50
CA ILE A 234 -4.35 -34.77 25.38
C ILE A 234 -5.63 -35.47 24.91
N SER A 235 -6.80 -35.00 25.33
CA SER A 235 -8.08 -35.50 24.81
C SER A 235 -8.33 -35.01 23.38
N ALA A 236 -8.09 -33.73 23.10
CA ALA A 236 -8.39 -33.09 21.83
C ALA A 236 -7.56 -33.60 20.65
N ILE A 237 -6.33 -34.08 20.88
CA ILE A 237 -5.54 -34.76 19.82
C ILE A 237 -6.17 -36.08 19.33
N GLN A 238 -7.14 -36.64 20.07
CA GLN A 238 -7.92 -37.81 19.65
C GLN A 238 -9.23 -37.44 18.94
N SER A 239 -9.49 -36.14 18.73
CA SER A 239 -10.67 -35.66 18.01
C SER A 239 -10.71 -36.17 16.56
N GLU A 240 -11.91 -36.44 16.06
CA GLU A 240 -12.15 -36.70 14.64
C GLU A 240 -12.08 -35.41 13.79
N ASP A 241 -12.34 -34.25 14.41
CA ASP A 241 -12.18 -32.96 13.76
C ASP A 241 -10.69 -32.69 13.51
N ILE A 242 -10.34 -32.59 12.23
CA ILE A 242 -8.97 -32.43 11.74
C ILE A 242 -8.33 -31.15 12.27
N GLY A 243 -9.09 -30.06 12.37
CA GLY A 243 -8.63 -28.79 12.87
C GLY A 243 -8.34 -28.84 14.36
N ILE A 244 -9.27 -29.35 15.18
CA ILE A 244 -9.09 -29.56 16.62
C ILE A 244 -7.88 -30.45 16.90
N GLN A 245 -7.77 -31.58 16.21
CA GLN A 245 -6.64 -32.49 16.36
C GLN A 245 -5.30 -31.79 16.05
N THR A 246 -5.25 -30.97 14.99
CA THR A 246 -4.04 -30.27 14.56
C THR A 246 -3.64 -29.15 15.52
N GLY A 247 -4.59 -28.28 15.88
CA GLY A 247 -4.36 -27.17 16.80
C GLY A 247 -3.98 -27.67 18.20
N ALA A 248 -4.62 -28.75 18.67
CA ALA A 248 -4.27 -29.39 19.92
C ALA A 248 -2.86 -30.00 19.91
N ALA A 249 -2.47 -30.66 18.82
CA ALA A 249 -1.14 -31.25 18.68
C ALA A 249 -0.03 -30.19 18.69
N LEU A 250 -0.22 -29.09 17.96
CA LEU A 250 0.72 -27.96 17.96
C LEU A 250 0.80 -27.29 19.33
N SER A 251 -0.36 -26.99 19.95
CA SER A 251 -0.41 -26.35 21.27
C SER A 251 0.25 -27.22 22.35
N LEU A 252 0.00 -28.54 22.33
CA LEU A 252 0.61 -29.48 23.26
C LEU A 252 2.14 -29.54 23.11
N TYR A 253 2.65 -29.49 21.89
CA TYR A 253 4.10 -29.44 21.64
C TYR A 253 4.74 -28.11 22.09
N LEU A 254 4.04 -26.99 21.91
CA LEU A 254 4.53 -25.68 22.35
C LEU A 254 4.59 -25.60 23.88
N LEU A 255 3.60 -26.17 24.57
CA LEU A 255 3.55 -26.27 26.03
C LEU A 255 4.54 -27.29 26.61
N ASP A 256 4.70 -28.44 25.96
CA ASP A 256 5.60 -29.50 26.40
C ASP A 256 6.36 -30.10 25.22
N LYS A 257 7.62 -29.69 25.07
CA LYS A 257 8.51 -30.18 24.03
C LYS A 257 8.76 -31.69 24.11
N LYS A 258 8.55 -32.34 25.28
CA LYS A 258 8.66 -33.79 25.42
C LYS A 258 7.53 -34.55 24.74
N SER A 259 6.42 -33.88 24.40
CA SER A 259 5.32 -34.49 23.66
C SER A 259 5.61 -34.72 22.17
N LYS A 260 6.80 -34.34 21.68
CA LYS A 260 7.24 -34.47 20.28
C LYS A 260 6.87 -35.81 19.66
N ASP A 261 7.23 -36.92 20.30
CA ASP A 261 7.05 -38.26 19.73
C ASP A 261 5.57 -38.65 19.58
N LYS A 262 4.69 -38.04 20.40
CA LYS A 262 3.24 -38.26 20.35
C LYS A 262 2.57 -37.41 19.26
N VAL A 263 3.01 -36.17 19.07
CA VAL A 263 2.33 -35.18 18.24
C VAL A 263 2.90 -35.07 16.82
N LEU A 264 4.20 -35.34 16.64
CA LEU A 264 4.85 -35.24 15.33
C LEU A 264 4.23 -36.18 14.28
N PRO A 265 3.94 -37.47 14.57
CA PRO A 265 3.30 -38.34 13.58
C PRO A 265 1.94 -37.81 13.10
N ILE A 266 1.15 -37.23 14.02
CA ILE A 266 -0.15 -36.62 13.72
C ILE A 266 0.04 -35.46 12.72
N LEU A 267 0.98 -34.55 13.01
CA LEU A 267 1.22 -33.38 12.15
C LEU A 267 1.80 -33.76 10.78
N LEU A 268 2.72 -34.74 10.72
CA LEU A 268 3.26 -35.22 9.45
C LEU A 268 2.18 -35.85 8.56
N GLN A 269 1.22 -36.59 9.16
CA GLN A 269 0.07 -37.10 8.43
C GLN A 269 -0.77 -35.95 7.83
N LYS A 270 -0.88 -34.80 8.51
CA LYS A 270 -1.66 -33.66 8.02
C LYS A 270 -0.99 -32.87 6.88
N LEU A 271 0.31 -33.05 6.62
CA LEU A 271 0.95 -32.45 5.42
C LEU A 271 0.31 -32.91 4.12
N SER A 272 -0.31 -34.08 4.13
CA SER A 272 -1.08 -34.65 3.02
C SER A 272 -2.45 -34.02 2.81
N ASP A 273 -2.97 -33.28 3.78
CA ASP A 273 -4.31 -32.71 3.79
C ASP A 273 -4.35 -31.44 2.92
N THR A 274 -5.43 -31.28 2.14
CA THR A 274 -5.58 -30.15 1.22
C THR A 274 -5.88 -28.82 1.92
N HIS A 275 -6.42 -28.87 3.13
CA HIS A 275 -6.81 -27.66 3.89
C HIS A 275 -5.79 -27.35 4.99
N MET A 276 -5.39 -28.36 5.77
CA MET A 276 -4.50 -28.17 6.92
C MET A 276 -3.02 -28.34 6.58
N GLY A 277 -2.68 -28.93 5.43
CA GLY A 277 -1.29 -29.25 5.12
C GLY A 277 -0.39 -28.02 5.02
N GLU A 278 -0.85 -26.94 4.38
CA GLU A 278 -0.09 -25.67 4.32
C GLU A 278 0.07 -25.05 5.71
N TYR A 279 -1.01 -25.01 6.49
CA TYR A 279 -1.00 -24.47 7.86
C TYR A 279 0.04 -25.19 8.72
N VAL A 280 0.06 -26.52 8.66
CA VAL A 280 1.01 -27.37 9.39
C VAL A 280 2.43 -27.17 8.85
N GLY A 281 2.63 -27.22 7.54
CA GLY A 281 3.95 -27.06 6.89
C GLY A 281 4.66 -25.78 7.34
N LYS A 282 3.92 -24.66 7.41
CA LYS A 282 4.43 -23.36 7.87
C LYS A 282 4.74 -23.27 9.37
N ARG A 283 4.30 -24.24 10.19
CA ARG A 283 4.45 -24.22 11.67
C ARG A 283 5.35 -25.34 12.20
N LEU A 284 5.77 -26.26 11.35
CA LEU A 284 6.74 -27.29 11.72
C LEU A 284 8.12 -26.70 12.11
N PHE A 285 8.42 -25.45 11.79
CA PHE A 285 9.64 -24.77 12.24
C PHE A 285 9.80 -24.77 13.76
N HIS A 286 8.70 -24.82 14.52
CA HIS A 286 8.74 -24.94 15.99
C HIS A 286 9.46 -26.21 16.48
N PHE A 287 9.56 -27.25 15.65
CA PHE A 287 10.30 -28.48 15.92
C PHE A 287 11.80 -28.37 15.62
N GLY A 288 12.20 -27.27 14.96
CA GLY A 288 13.56 -27.02 14.51
C GLY A 288 14.08 -28.10 13.57
N THR A 289 15.39 -28.21 13.47
CA THR A 289 16.05 -29.10 12.51
C THR A 289 16.04 -30.57 12.95
N SER A 290 15.44 -30.88 14.10
CA SER A 290 15.42 -32.23 14.70
C SER A 290 14.44 -33.18 14.02
N ILE A 291 13.59 -32.67 13.12
CA ILE A 291 12.60 -33.44 12.36
C ILE A 291 12.96 -33.56 10.87
N LEU A 292 14.17 -33.12 10.49
CA LEU A 292 14.61 -33.15 9.10
C LEU A 292 14.57 -34.57 8.49
N PRO A 293 14.96 -35.65 9.20
CA PRO A 293 14.85 -37.01 8.66
C PRO A 293 13.41 -37.44 8.34
N GLU A 294 12.44 -37.00 9.14
CA GLU A 294 11.04 -37.27 8.91
C GLU A 294 10.50 -36.45 7.74
N ILE A 295 10.90 -35.17 7.63
CA ILE A 295 10.51 -34.31 6.52
C ILE A 295 11.13 -34.76 5.20
N GLU A 296 12.36 -35.27 5.22
CA GLU A 296 13.01 -35.89 4.07
C GLU A 296 12.14 -37.02 3.49
N LYS A 297 11.65 -37.93 4.33
CA LYS A 297 10.75 -39.01 3.89
C LYS A 297 9.46 -38.48 3.24
N VAL A 298 8.88 -37.41 3.80
CA VAL A 298 7.66 -36.80 3.27
C VAL A 298 7.95 -36.07 1.95
N PHE A 299 9.03 -35.31 1.88
CA PHE A 299 9.45 -34.56 0.70
C PHE A 299 9.84 -35.48 -0.46
N LEU A 300 10.48 -36.61 -0.17
CA LEU A 300 10.85 -37.62 -1.16
C LEU A 300 9.67 -38.49 -1.62
N SER A 301 8.51 -38.44 -0.96
CA SER A 301 7.31 -39.18 -1.38
C SER A 301 6.74 -38.71 -2.74
N SER A 302 5.91 -39.52 -3.37
CA SER A 302 5.26 -39.21 -4.66
C SER A 302 4.00 -38.34 -4.55
N LYS A 303 3.51 -38.09 -3.33
CA LYS A 303 2.23 -37.40 -3.12
C LYS A 303 2.41 -35.89 -3.20
N GLU A 304 1.77 -35.29 -4.21
CA GLU A 304 1.86 -33.86 -4.54
C GLU A 304 1.70 -32.91 -3.35
N THR A 305 0.59 -33.04 -2.64
CA THR A 305 0.30 -32.17 -1.48
C THR A 305 1.34 -32.28 -0.38
N SER A 306 1.94 -33.46 -0.20
CA SER A 306 2.85 -33.73 0.91
C SER A 306 4.20 -33.06 0.73
N TYR A 307 4.80 -33.16 -0.45
CA TYR A 307 6.10 -32.52 -0.68
C TYR A 307 5.99 -31.00 -0.85
N THR A 308 4.88 -30.50 -1.40
CA THR A 308 4.61 -29.05 -1.47
C THR A 308 4.51 -28.47 -0.06
N ASN A 309 3.74 -29.10 0.83
CA ASN A 309 3.61 -28.61 2.20
C ASN A 309 4.89 -28.80 3.04
N ALA A 310 5.67 -29.86 2.78
CA ALA A 310 6.98 -30.06 3.37
C ALA A 310 7.99 -28.96 2.96
N SER A 311 7.86 -28.39 1.76
CA SER A 311 8.77 -27.34 1.28
C SER A 311 8.73 -26.08 2.15
N PHE A 312 7.57 -25.70 2.69
CA PHE A 312 7.45 -24.57 3.63
C PHE A 312 8.32 -24.75 4.88
N PHE A 313 8.44 -25.98 5.40
CA PHE A 313 9.35 -26.27 6.51
C PHE A 313 10.81 -26.13 6.05
N LEU A 314 11.17 -26.66 4.88
CA LEU A 314 12.53 -26.60 4.34
C LEU A 314 13.00 -25.14 4.16
N GLU A 315 12.13 -24.27 3.68
CA GLU A 315 12.37 -22.83 3.60
C GLU A 315 12.67 -22.21 4.98
N SER A 316 11.91 -22.61 6.02
CA SER A 316 12.04 -22.05 7.36
C SER A 316 13.33 -22.43 8.11
N ILE A 317 13.92 -23.59 7.79
CA ILE A 317 15.15 -24.08 8.47
C ILE A 317 16.46 -23.59 7.82
N GLY A 318 16.36 -22.82 6.74
CA GLY A 318 17.50 -22.14 6.15
C GLY A 318 18.54 -23.06 5.52
N GLN A 319 19.82 -22.81 5.81
CA GLN A 319 20.96 -23.50 5.21
C GLN A 319 20.89 -25.03 5.29
N LYS A 320 20.29 -25.58 6.36
CA LYS A 320 20.23 -27.04 6.57
C LYS A 320 19.32 -27.76 5.56
N ALA A 321 18.41 -27.05 4.89
CA ALA A 321 17.58 -27.62 3.84
C ALA A 321 18.30 -27.79 2.49
N ILE A 322 19.43 -27.10 2.27
CA ILE A 322 20.09 -27.05 0.96
C ILE A 322 20.41 -28.44 0.39
N PRO A 323 20.98 -29.40 1.16
CA PRO A 323 21.27 -30.73 0.62
C PRO A 323 20.02 -31.43 0.07
N LEU A 324 18.91 -31.37 0.82
CA LEU A 324 17.65 -32.00 0.45
C LEU A 324 16.96 -31.30 -0.73
N LEU A 325 17.00 -29.97 -0.79
CA LEU A 325 16.50 -29.21 -1.94
C LEU A 325 17.32 -29.50 -3.20
N VAL A 326 18.65 -29.63 -3.07
CA VAL A 326 19.52 -30.01 -4.19
C VAL A 326 19.24 -31.43 -4.67
N GLU A 327 18.95 -32.37 -3.76
CA GLU A 327 18.48 -33.70 -4.12
C GLU A 327 17.14 -33.65 -4.87
N GLY A 328 16.20 -32.82 -4.41
CA GLY A 328 14.91 -32.60 -5.04
C GLY A 328 14.97 -32.08 -6.48
N LEU A 329 16.06 -31.40 -6.88
CA LEU A 329 16.29 -31.01 -8.28
C LEU A 329 16.42 -32.21 -9.23
N ASN A 330 16.80 -33.38 -8.72
CA ASN A 330 16.95 -34.62 -9.50
C ASN A 330 15.72 -35.54 -9.44
N SER A 331 14.62 -35.06 -8.86
CA SER A 331 13.36 -35.79 -8.79
C SER A 331 12.78 -36.10 -10.18
N PRO A 332 12.14 -37.27 -10.40
CA PRO A 332 11.39 -37.55 -11.62
C PRO A 332 10.07 -36.76 -11.71
N ILE A 333 9.67 -36.10 -10.61
CA ILE A 333 8.45 -35.29 -10.52
C ILE A 333 8.81 -33.82 -10.72
N VAL A 334 8.31 -33.23 -11.81
CA VAL A 334 8.60 -31.84 -12.20
C VAL A 334 8.19 -30.83 -11.14
N ASP A 335 7.01 -30.98 -10.55
CA ASP A 335 6.54 -30.03 -9.52
C ASP A 335 7.47 -30.02 -8.30
N LYS A 336 8.03 -31.17 -7.92
CA LYS A 336 9.04 -31.24 -6.85
C LYS A 336 10.34 -30.53 -7.24
N GLN A 337 10.76 -30.63 -8.50
CA GLN A 337 11.91 -29.87 -9.00
C GLN A 337 11.62 -28.36 -8.94
N LEU A 338 10.42 -27.93 -9.33
CA LEU A 338 9.99 -26.52 -9.23
C LEU A 338 9.97 -26.03 -7.78
N GLN A 339 9.43 -26.80 -6.84
CA GLN A 339 9.46 -26.45 -5.40
C GLN A 339 10.90 -26.38 -4.88
N SER A 340 11.77 -27.28 -5.32
CA SER A 340 13.19 -27.26 -4.96
C SER A 340 13.90 -26.01 -5.47
N ILE A 341 13.64 -25.61 -6.73
CA ILE A 341 14.17 -24.38 -7.32
C ILE A 341 13.64 -23.15 -6.56
N ALA A 342 12.35 -23.11 -6.24
CA ALA A 342 11.72 -22.02 -5.52
C ALA A 342 12.29 -21.85 -4.10
N GLY A 343 12.41 -22.95 -3.35
CA GLY A 343 13.00 -22.96 -2.01
C GLY A 343 14.45 -22.48 -2.04
N LEU A 344 15.27 -22.98 -2.98
CA LEU A 344 16.66 -22.52 -3.13
C LEU A 344 16.75 -21.02 -3.46
N ASN A 345 15.85 -20.51 -4.31
CA ASN A 345 15.78 -19.08 -4.63
C ASN A 345 15.41 -18.24 -3.41
N LEU A 346 14.43 -18.68 -2.60
CA LEU A 346 14.00 -17.98 -1.38
C LEU A 346 15.11 -17.91 -0.32
N LEU A 347 15.93 -18.95 -0.23
CA LEU A 347 17.11 -18.98 0.65
C LEU A 347 18.22 -18.00 0.21
N GLY A 348 18.14 -17.46 -1.01
CA GLY A 348 19.05 -16.44 -1.52
C GLY A 348 20.52 -16.87 -1.45
N HIS A 349 21.41 -15.96 -1.02
CA HIS A 349 22.86 -16.18 -1.04
C HIS A 349 23.33 -17.38 -0.21
N VAL A 350 22.55 -17.85 0.75
CA VAL A 350 22.91 -19.01 1.56
C VAL A 350 22.88 -20.29 0.70
N ALA A 351 22.06 -20.32 -0.36
CA ALA A 351 21.93 -21.43 -1.30
C ALA A 351 22.98 -21.44 -2.44
N LYS A 352 24.03 -20.60 -2.37
CA LYS A 352 25.20 -20.64 -3.29
C LYS A 352 25.74 -22.05 -3.60
N PRO A 353 25.79 -23.02 -2.66
CA PRO A 353 26.23 -24.37 -2.97
C PRO A 353 25.41 -25.07 -4.07
N ALA A 354 24.15 -24.68 -4.30
CA ALA A 354 23.28 -25.24 -5.35
C ALA A 354 23.61 -24.73 -6.76
N ARG A 355 24.51 -23.75 -6.90
CA ARG A 355 24.91 -23.13 -8.19
C ARG A 355 25.14 -24.16 -9.29
N LYS A 356 25.91 -25.21 -9.02
CA LYS A 356 26.29 -26.20 -10.05
C LYS A 356 25.08 -26.95 -10.60
N GLU A 357 24.19 -27.42 -9.72
CA GLU A 357 23.03 -28.23 -10.11
C GLU A 357 21.96 -27.37 -10.81
N LEU A 358 21.73 -26.15 -10.33
CA LEU A 358 20.84 -25.21 -11.01
C LEU A 358 21.32 -24.86 -12.43
N LEU A 359 22.63 -24.61 -12.63
CA LEU A 359 23.17 -24.32 -13.96
C LEU A 359 22.96 -25.46 -14.97
N LYS A 360 22.88 -26.73 -14.53
CA LYS A 360 22.59 -27.87 -15.43
C LYS A 360 21.17 -27.81 -15.98
N LEU A 361 20.22 -27.25 -15.23
CA LEU A 361 18.82 -27.14 -15.64
C LEU A 361 18.58 -26.06 -16.70
N PHE A 362 19.58 -25.26 -17.08
CA PHE A 362 19.40 -24.21 -18.09
C PHE A 362 19.05 -24.75 -19.48
N SER A 363 19.40 -26.00 -19.79
CA SER A 363 19.02 -26.65 -21.05
C SER A 363 17.60 -27.21 -21.05
N ASP A 364 16.95 -27.28 -19.89
CA ASP A 364 15.60 -27.79 -19.74
C ASP A 364 14.55 -26.77 -20.19
N GLU A 365 13.56 -27.20 -20.97
CA GLU A 365 12.53 -26.32 -21.52
C GLU A 365 11.50 -25.87 -20.48
N GLN A 366 11.21 -26.72 -19.49
CA GLN A 366 10.20 -26.48 -18.47
C GLN A 366 10.80 -25.80 -17.23
N LEU A 367 12.00 -26.21 -16.82
CA LEU A 367 12.64 -25.78 -15.57
C LEU A 367 13.65 -24.66 -15.77
N GLY A 368 14.21 -24.50 -16.97
CA GLY A 368 15.38 -23.66 -17.20
C GLY A 368 15.15 -22.17 -16.90
N ARG A 369 13.93 -21.66 -17.10
CA ARG A 369 13.54 -20.28 -16.73
C ARG A 369 13.54 -20.07 -15.21
N ASN A 370 12.96 -20.99 -14.45
CA ASN A 370 12.92 -20.95 -12.99
C ASN A 370 14.33 -21.08 -12.42
N SER A 371 15.14 -21.98 -12.97
CA SER A 371 16.54 -22.13 -12.60
C SER A 371 17.36 -20.86 -12.88
N ALA A 372 17.13 -20.21 -14.03
CA ALA A 372 17.74 -18.94 -14.37
C ALA A 372 17.42 -17.83 -13.34
N GLN A 373 16.17 -17.77 -12.88
CA GLN A 373 15.77 -16.85 -11.81
C GLN A 373 16.46 -17.21 -10.47
N ALA A 374 16.50 -18.49 -10.11
CA ALA A 374 17.17 -18.94 -8.88
C ALA A 374 18.67 -18.63 -8.88
N ILE A 375 19.38 -18.84 -10.00
CA ILE A 375 20.80 -18.47 -10.14
C ILE A 375 21.01 -16.98 -9.88
N VAL A 376 20.14 -16.13 -10.40
CA VAL A 376 20.19 -14.69 -10.13
C VAL A 376 19.90 -14.40 -8.67
N GLY A 377 18.92 -15.05 -8.05
CA GLY A 377 18.58 -14.86 -6.64
C GLY A 377 19.70 -15.28 -5.67
N ILE A 378 20.36 -16.40 -5.92
CA ILE A 378 21.39 -16.93 -5.01
C ILE A 378 22.79 -16.32 -5.24
N LEU A 379 23.09 -15.81 -6.44
CA LEU A 379 24.42 -15.26 -6.76
C LEU A 379 24.42 -13.74 -6.96
N GLY A 380 23.30 -13.15 -7.35
CA GLY A 380 23.25 -11.75 -7.80
C GLY A 380 24.28 -11.49 -8.89
N LYS A 381 25.05 -10.41 -8.75
CA LYS A 381 26.14 -10.02 -9.66
C LYS A 381 27.19 -11.11 -9.90
N GLU A 382 27.39 -12.04 -8.96
CA GLU A 382 28.38 -13.12 -9.11
C GLU A 382 27.97 -14.13 -10.20
N SER A 383 26.70 -14.15 -10.62
CA SER A 383 26.25 -15.01 -11.73
C SER A 383 26.74 -14.55 -13.10
N VAL A 384 27.17 -13.30 -13.27
CA VAL A 384 27.45 -12.69 -14.58
C VAL A 384 28.46 -13.51 -15.39
N SER A 385 29.54 -14.00 -14.76
CA SER A 385 30.55 -14.81 -15.45
C SER A 385 30.00 -16.14 -15.97
N ASP A 386 29.14 -16.81 -15.20
CA ASP A 386 28.50 -18.05 -15.64
C ASP A 386 27.56 -17.80 -16.79
N LEU A 387 26.75 -16.76 -16.69
CA LEU A 387 25.76 -16.43 -17.69
C LEU A 387 26.44 -16.01 -19.00
N ILE A 388 27.53 -15.24 -18.95
CA ILE A 388 28.35 -14.92 -20.13
C ILE A 388 28.90 -16.17 -20.79
N ARG A 389 29.37 -17.15 -20.01
CA ARG A 389 29.83 -18.45 -20.54
C ARG A 389 28.68 -19.20 -21.21
N LEU A 390 27.49 -19.23 -20.60
CA LEU A 390 26.32 -19.93 -21.13
C LEU A 390 25.72 -19.26 -22.38
N LEU A 391 25.95 -17.96 -22.60
CA LEU A 391 25.65 -17.32 -23.89
C LEU A 391 26.38 -18.02 -25.05
N GLY A 392 27.53 -18.65 -24.81
CA GLY A 392 28.30 -19.39 -25.81
C GLY A 392 27.79 -20.82 -26.11
N SER A 393 26.82 -21.34 -25.36
CA SER A 393 26.33 -22.73 -25.50
C SER A 393 25.75 -23.02 -26.89
N GLU A 394 25.95 -24.21 -27.44
CA GLU A 394 25.28 -24.61 -28.69
C GLU A 394 23.77 -24.85 -28.50
N ASN A 395 23.36 -25.18 -27.27
CA ASN A 395 21.95 -25.40 -26.94
C ASN A 395 21.19 -24.06 -26.86
N LEU A 396 20.18 -23.92 -27.74
CA LEU A 396 19.40 -22.70 -27.86
C LEU A 396 18.61 -22.36 -26.59
N THR A 397 18.04 -23.35 -25.90
CA THR A 397 17.31 -23.16 -24.63
C THR A 397 18.24 -22.62 -23.55
N THR A 398 19.46 -23.15 -23.46
CA THR A 398 20.51 -22.64 -22.57
C THR A 398 20.86 -21.19 -22.88
N GLN A 399 21.04 -20.84 -24.15
CA GLN A 399 21.31 -19.46 -24.55
C GLN A 399 20.16 -18.53 -24.14
N LYS A 400 18.91 -18.91 -24.43
CA LYS A 400 17.72 -18.11 -24.08
C LYS A 400 17.60 -17.87 -22.58
N ASN A 401 17.82 -18.91 -21.78
CA ASN A 401 17.77 -18.82 -20.32
C ASN A 401 18.91 -17.97 -19.74
N ALA A 402 20.12 -18.04 -20.33
CA ALA A 402 21.24 -17.18 -19.96
C ALA A 402 20.98 -15.70 -20.31
N ILE A 403 20.43 -15.43 -21.50
CA ILE A 403 20.03 -14.07 -21.90
C ILE A 403 18.98 -13.52 -20.93
N PHE A 404 17.94 -14.30 -20.63
CA PHE A 404 16.90 -13.93 -19.69
C PHE A 404 17.46 -13.60 -18.29
N ALA A 405 18.31 -14.47 -17.73
CA ALA A 405 18.96 -14.24 -16.43
C ALA A 405 19.78 -12.94 -16.41
N LEU A 406 20.54 -12.65 -17.46
CA LEU A 406 21.31 -11.40 -17.58
C LEU A 406 20.39 -10.17 -17.58
N GLY A 407 19.22 -10.26 -18.20
CA GLY A 407 18.21 -9.21 -18.16
C GLY A 407 17.65 -8.97 -16.76
N LEU A 408 17.47 -10.02 -15.95
CA LEU A 408 16.96 -9.92 -14.57
C LEU A 408 17.92 -9.20 -13.62
N LEU A 409 19.24 -9.29 -13.87
CA LEU A 409 20.26 -8.60 -13.07
C LEU A 409 20.17 -7.07 -13.18
N GLY A 410 19.43 -6.54 -14.16
CA GLY A 410 19.37 -5.10 -14.41
C GLY A 410 20.78 -4.52 -14.55
N ARG A 411 21.08 -3.46 -13.81
CA ARG A 411 22.38 -2.76 -13.91
C ARG A 411 23.59 -3.65 -13.58
N ASP A 412 23.43 -4.67 -12.74
CA ASP A 412 24.53 -5.58 -12.37
C ASP A 412 24.99 -6.44 -13.57
N GLY A 413 24.16 -6.59 -14.60
CA GLY A 413 24.49 -7.25 -15.85
C GLY A 413 25.33 -6.43 -16.83
N MET A 414 25.80 -5.23 -16.47
CA MET A 414 26.48 -4.30 -17.39
C MET A 414 27.69 -4.92 -18.10
N GLN A 415 28.45 -5.79 -17.42
CA GLN A 415 29.62 -6.44 -18.00
C GLN A 415 29.28 -7.40 -19.16
N ALA A 416 28.01 -7.84 -19.28
CA ALA A 416 27.57 -8.76 -20.32
C ALA A 416 27.06 -8.05 -21.58
N ILE A 417 27.03 -6.71 -21.62
CA ILE A 417 26.46 -5.95 -22.74
C ILE A 417 27.11 -6.29 -24.07
N ASP A 418 28.44 -6.29 -24.15
CA ASP A 418 29.15 -6.57 -25.41
C ASP A 418 28.87 -8.01 -25.90
N ASN A 419 28.72 -8.95 -24.97
CA ASN A 419 28.36 -10.34 -25.27
C ASN A 419 26.92 -10.46 -25.78
N LEU A 420 25.98 -9.73 -25.18
CA LEU A 420 24.59 -9.67 -25.63
C LEU A 420 24.45 -8.95 -26.98
N GLU A 421 25.22 -7.90 -27.24
CA GLU A 421 25.21 -7.17 -28.51
C GLU A 421 25.65 -8.07 -29.67
N LYS A 422 26.60 -8.99 -29.44
CA LYS A 422 26.95 -10.03 -30.43
C LYS A 422 25.77 -10.96 -30.74
N LYS A 423 24.86 -11.20 -29.78
CA LYS A 423 23.68 -12.06 -29.94
C LYS A 423 22.52 -11.40 -30.69
N ILE A 424 22.49 -10.07 -30.81
CA ILE A 424 21.54 -9.34 -31.66
C ILE A 424 21.58 -9.83 -33.12
N LYS A 425 22.75 -10.31 -33.59
CA LYS A 425 22.92 -10.84 -34.95
C LYS A 425 22.29 -12.22 -35.16
N ASN A 426 21.97 -12.96 -34.09
CA ASN A 426 21.34 -14.27 -34.19
C ASN A 426 19.82 -14.09 -34.20
N LYS A 427 19.19 -14.33 -35.36
CA LYS A 427 17.73 -14.13 -35.57
C LYS A 427 16.86 -14.78 -34.49
N THR A 428 17.26 -15.93 -33.95
CA THR A 428 16.45 -16.71 -33.01
C THR A 428 16.43 -16.14 -31.59
N VAL A 429 17.49 -15.44 -31.17
CA VAL A 429 17.62 -14.87 -29.82
C VAL A 429 17.79 -13.34 -29.83
N ALA A 430 17.73 -12.72 -31.01
CA ALA A 430 17.96 -11.28 -31.18
C ALA A 430 17.01 -10.44 -30.34
N VAL A 431 15.72 -10.80 -30.30
CA VAL A 431 14.71 -10.08 -29.51
C VAL A 431 14.96 -10.28 -28.01
N ASP A 432 15.31 -11.49 -27.57
CA ASP A 432 15.67 -11.76 -26.18
C ASP A 432 16.90 -10.96 -25.73
N ALA A 433 17.92 -10.88 -26.59
CA ALA A 433 19.13 -10.12 -26.36
C ALA A 433 18.84 -8.62 -26.28
N CYS A 434 18.05 -8.09 -27.22
CA CYS A 434 17.59 -6.70 -27.19
C CYS A 434 16.82 -6.39 -25.90
N HIS A 435 15.87 -7.25 -25.52
CA HIS A 435 15.11 -7.10 -24.28
C HIS A 435 16.02 -7.03 -23.05
N SER A 436 16.99 -7.92 -22.98
CA SER A 436 17.92 -8.01 -21.84
C SER A 436 18.88 -6.83 -21.79
N ILE A 437 19.45 -6.41 -22.93
CA ILE A 437 20.27 -5.19 -23.04
C ILE A 437 19.48 -3.97 -22.58
N VAL A 438 18.22 -3.86 -22.99
CA VAL A 438 17.37 -2.75 -22.63
C VAL A 438 17.02 -2.79 -21.13
N ASN A 439 16.81 -3.98 -20.56
CA ASN A 439 16.64 -4.15 -19.12
C ASN A 439 17.88 -3.71 -18.33
N ILE A 440 19.07 -4.10 -18.79
CA ILE A 440 20.34 -3.73 -18.15
C ILE A 440 20.63 -2.23 -18.28
N LYS A 441 20.38 -1.64 -19.45
CA LYS A 441 20.76 -0.25 -19.75
C LYS A 441 19.70 0.79 -19.35
N TYR A 442 18.40 0.45 -19.39
CA TYR A 442 17.31 1.44 -19.41
C TYR A 442 16.08 1.10 -18.55
N ASN A 443 15.86 -0.15 -18.14
CA ASN A 443 14.69 -0.49 -17.35
C ASN A 443 14.85 -0.01 -15.89
N THR A 444 13.94 0.90 -15.49
CA THR A 444 13.80 1.47 -14.15
C THR A 444 12.59 0.91 -13.39
N GLN A 445 11.91 -0.12 -13.93
CA GLN A 445 10.74 -0.76 -13.30
C GLN A 445 11.10 -1.99 -12.48
N PHE A 446 12.20 -2.72 -12.78
CA PHE A 446 12.75 -3.72 -11.85
C PHE A 446 13.30 -3.08 -10.57
N THR A 447 13.40 -1.75 -10.55
CA THR A 447 13.81 -0.95 -9.40
C THR A 447 12.60 -0.29 -8.69
N ARG A 448 11.38 -0.83 -8.90
CA ARG A 448 10.20 -0.43 -8.10
C ARG A 448 10.01 -1.25 -6.83
N ASN A 449 10.51 -2.48 -6.77
CA ASN A 449 10.53 -3.28 -5.53
C ASN A 449 11.91 -3.34 -4.87
N THR A 450 12.93 -2.77 -5.50
CA THR A 450 14.18 -2.36 -4.87
C THR A 450 14.36 -0.91 -5.26
N GLY A 451 13.99 0.03 -4.38
CA GLY A 451 13.97 1.47 -4.68
C GLY A 451 15.19 1.88 -5.50
N ASN A 452 15.00 2.73 -6.52
CA ASN A 452 16.02 3.18 -7.48
C ASN A 452 17.47 2.87 -7.01
N PRO A 453 18.29 2.07 -7.71
CA PRO A 453 19.61 1.62 -7.24
C PRO A 453 20.61 2.78 -7.05
N MET A 454 20.28 3.94 -7.61
CA MET A 454 20.92 5.22 -7.36
C MET A 454 20.27 5.97 -6.18
N THR A 455 19.40 5.39 -5.38
CA THR A 455 18.77 5.91 -4.14
C THR A 455 18.80 4.91 -3.00
N SER A 456 18.74 3.60 -3.24
CA SER A 456 18.96 2.54 -2.24
C SER A 456 20.43 2.20 -2.05
N ASP A 457 20.82 1.70 -0.87
CA ASP A 457 22.20 1.39 -0.48
C ASP A 457 23.19 2.46 -0.93
N THR A 458 22.92 3.71 -0.59
CA THR A 458 23.78 4.84 -0.93
C THR A 458 24.11 5.72 0.25
N VAL A 459 25.12 6.56 0.06
CA VAL A 459 25.42 7.68 0.96
C VAL A 459 25.37 8.98 0.16
N GLY A 460 24.78 10.01 0.75
CA GLY A 460 24.80 11.38 0.25
C GLY A 460 25.37 12.36 1.25
N TYR A 461 25.95 13.43 0.72
CA TYR A 461 26.42 14.55 1.52
C TYR A 461 25.69 15.83 1.17
N ALA A 462 25.38 16.61 2.19
CA ALA A 462 24.79 17.93 2.05
C ALA A 462 25.59 18.94 2.86
N ARG A 463 26.00 20.03 2.21
CA ARG A 463 26.79 21.10 2.84
C ARG A 463 26.09 22.44 2.66
N THR A 464 26.05 23.24 3.71
CA THR A 464 25.57 24.63 3.64
C THR A 464 26.32 25.56 4.60
N GLN A 465 26.06 26.85 4.50
CA GLN A 465 26.55 27.89 5.39
C GLN A 465 25.40 28.79 5.83
N PHE A 466 25.42 29.23 7.09
CA PHE A 466 24.45 30.17 7.64
C PHE A 466 25.10 31.12 8.65
N THR A 467 24.51 32.28 8.87
CA THR A 467 25.02 33.28 9.82
C THR A 467 24.24 33.27 11.13
N TRP A 468 24.92 33.62 12.21
CA TRP A 468 24.33 33.77 13.53
C TRP A 468 24.81 35.08 14.19
N ASP A 469 23.98 35.69 15.03
CA ASP A 469 24.15 37.07 15.51
C ASP A 469 25.05 37.20 16.76
N ARG A 470 25.19 36.13 17.54
CA ARG A 470 26.01 36.07 18.77
C ARG A 470 26.57 34.68 19.07
N ASN A 471 27.57 34.58 19.94
CA ASN A 471 27.99 33.26 20.43
C ASN A 471 26.89 32.70 21.34
N GLN A 472 26.29 31.57 20.99
CA GLN A 472 25.18 31.00 21.77
C GLN A 472 25.14 29.48 21.67
N THR A 473 24.72 28.83 22.76
CA THR A 473 24.34 27.40 22.73
C THR A 473 22.85 27.28 22.45
N VAL A 474 22.49 26.52 21.42
CA VAL A 474 21.10 26.32 20.98
C VAL A 474 20.81 24.85 20.72
N LYS A 475 19.53 24.48 20.60
CA LYS A 475 19.13 23.16 20.09
C LYS A 475 19.10 23.20 18.56
N MET A 476 19.74 22.21 17.95
CA MET A 476 19.62 21.85 16.55
C MET A 476 18.76 20.59 16.46
N TYR A 477 17.82 20.61 15.54
CA TYR A 477 16.88 19.54 15.29
C TYR A 477 17.15 19.00 13.90
N VAL A 478 17.47 17.71 13.81
CA VAL A 478 17.86 17.09 12.55
C VAL A 478 17.00 15.89 12.26
N ARG A 479 16.44 15.84 11.05
CA ARG A 479 15.77 14.66 10.51
C ARG A 479 16.53 14.16 9.30
N SER A 480 16.50 12.86 9.11
CA SER A 480 17.08 12.16 7.96
C SER A 480 16.20 10.97 7.64
N ASP A 481 16.31 10.48 6.41
CA ASP A 481 15.66 9.22 6.04
C ASP A 481 16.27 8.05 6.83
N ASP A 482 17.53 7.66 6.61
CA ASP A 482 18.21 6.70 7.50
C ASP A 482 19.28 7.37 8.36
N GLY A 483 20.40 6.68 8.62
CA GLY A 483 21.48 7.12 9.48
C GLY A 483 22.09 8.45 9.04
N ILE A 484 22.56 9.23 10.03
CA ILE A 484 23.11 10.56 9.83
C ILE A 484 24.40 10.78 10.63
N LYS A 485 25.35 11.50 10.02
CA LYS A 485 26.48 12.15 10.71
C LYS A 485 26.43 13.66 10.43
N VAL A 486 26.71 14.47 11.44
CA VAL A 486 26.61 15.94 11.39
C VAL A 486 27.93 16.58 11.81
N TRP A 487 28.51 17.39 10.94
CA TRP A 487 29.66 18.23 11.24
C TRP A 487 29.26 19.70 11.27
N LEU A 488 29.63 20.40 12.34
CA LEU A 488 29.45 21.84 12.49
C LEU A 488 30.82 22.50 12.61
N ASN A 489 31.13 23.44 11.72
CA ASN A 489 32.44 24.08 11.64
C ASN A 489 33.58 23.05 11.65
N GLU A 490 33.47 22.07 10.75
CA GLU A 490 34.46 21.01 10.52
C GLU A 490 34.62 20.00 11.68
N GLU A 491 33.93 20.19 12.80
CA GLU A 491 33.91 19.28 13.94
C GLU A 491 32.71 18.33 13.85
N LEU A 492 32.93 17.01 13.97
CA LEU A 492 31.86 16.00 14.03
C LEU A 492 31.13 16.13 15.38
N ILE A 493 29.87 16.58 15.36
CA ILE A 493 29.09 16.87 16.56
C ILE A 493 28.00 15.84 16.85
N TRP A 494 27.64 15.00 15.88
CA TRP A 494 26.59 13.98 16.05
C TRP A 494 26.73 12.82 15.07
N THR A 495 26.39 11.63 15.54
CA THR A 495 26.26 10.42 14.73
C THR A 495 25.08 9.60 15.23
N ASN A 496 24.19 9.18 14.34
CA ASN A 496 23.10 8.27 14.66
C ASN A 496 22.86 7.33 13.47
N ASN A 497 23.25 6.06 13.59
CA ASN A 497 23.02 5.06 12.54
C ASN A 497 21.71 4.33 12.80
N THR A 498 20.63 4.80 12.18
CA THR A 498 19.27 4.27 12.39
C THR A 498 18.60 4.04 11.03
N MET A 499 17.64 3.13 10.98
CA MET A 499 16.71 3.04 9.85
C MET A 499 15.46 3.82 10.24
N ARG A 500 15.10 4.85 9.48
CA ARG A 500 13.86 5.62 9.73
C ARG A 500 13.32 6.14 8.39
N ALA A 501 12.23 6.89 8.45
CA ALA A 501 11.77 7.66 7.30
C ALA A 501 11.96 9.14 7.65
N LEU A 502 12.07 10.04 6.67
CA LEU A 502 12.19 11.48 6.92
C LEU A 502 11.03 12.04 7.77
N SER A 503 9.85 11.40 7.72
CA SER A 503 8.67 11.73 8.53
C SER A 503 8.66 11.12 9.94
N SER A 504 9.59 10.21 10.25
CA SER A 504 9.63 9.43 11.50
C SER A 504 10.85 9.80 12.34
N GLY A 505 10.62 10.43 13.50
CA GLY A 505 11.68 10.78 14.46
C GLY A 505 12.49 12.03 14.13
N GLU A 506 13.20 12.56 15.13
CA GLU A 506 14.01 13.79 15.05
C GLU A 506 15.15 13.71 16.07
N ASP A 507 16.39 13.94 15.63
CA ASP A 507 17.54 14.04 16.53
C ASP A 507 17.61 15.46 17.10
N VAL A 508 17.79 15.57 18.42
CA VAL A 508 17.91 16.86 19.11
C VAL A 508 19.33 17.01 19.67
N ILE A 509 20.11 17.91 19.08
CA ILE A 509 21.54 18.08 19.34
C ILE A 509 21.76 19.46 19.99
N LYS A 510 22.48 19.53 21.11
CA LYS A 510 22.87 20.80 21.72
C LYS A 510 24.17 21.29 21.08
N VAL A 511 24.12 22.42 20.36
CA VAL A 511 25.24 22.92 19.54
C VAL A 511 25.68 24.31 19.97
N LYS A 512 26.98 24.59 19.87
CA LYS A 512 27.57 25.92 20.12
C LYS A 512 27.75 26.65 18.79
N LEU A 513 26.97 27.70 18.56
CA LEU A 513 27.09 28.54 17.38
C LEU A 513 28.02 29.72 17.65
N LYS A 514 28.85 30.05 16.66
CA LYS A 514 29.71 31.23 16.67
C LYS A 514 28.98 32.41 16.03
N LYS A 515 29.19 33.62 16.54
CA LYS A 515 28.78 34.87 15.90
C LYS A 515 29.43 34.92 14.51
N GLY A 516 28.65 35.27 13.48
CA GLY A 516 29.08 35.25 12.09
C GLY A 516 28.74 33.94 11.39
N LYS A 517 29.57 33.53 10.41
CA LYS A 517 29.30 32.37 9.56
C LYS A 517 29.58 31.04 10.29
N ASN A 518 28.69 30.08 10.11
CA ASN A 518 28.84 28.70 10.54
C ASN A 518 28.66 27.77 9.32
N HIS A 519 29.43 26.70 9.24
CA HIS A 519 29.36 25.70 8.17
C HIS A 519 28.77 24.40 8.70
N LEU A 520 27.88 23.78 7.91
CA LEU A 520 27.24 22.53 8.25
C LEU A 520 27.48 21.52 7.12
N LEU A 521 27.93 20.31 7.47
CA LEU A 521 28.01 19.17 6.58
C LEU A 521 27.21 18.01 7.20
N LEU A 522 26.38 17.38 6.39
CA LEU A 522 25.62 16.20 6.74
C LEU A 522 26.08 15.05 5.85
N LYS A 523 26.20 13.86 6.44
CA LYS A 523 26.26 12.57 5.75
C LYS A 523 24.98 11.84 6.08
N VAL A 524 24.24 11.40 5.07
CA VAL A 524 23.02 10.62 5.26
C VAL A 524 23.16 9.32 4.50
N THR A 525 23.06 8.21 5.20
CA THR A 525 22.94 6.88 4.58
C THR A 525 21.51 6.68 4.10
N GLN A 526 21.33 5.79 3.15
CA GLN A 526 20.03 5.33 2.70
C GLN A 526 20.14 3.85 2.33
N GLY A 527 19.26 3.05 2.92
CA GLY A 527 19.06 1.63 2.62
C GLY A 527 18.02 1.46 1.53
N MET A 528 16.81 2.02 1.68
CA MET A 528 15.72 1.86 0.70
C MET A 528 14.83 3.11 0.57
N GLY A 529 14.35 3.40 -0.65
CA GLY A 529 13.42 4.52 -0.87
C GLY A 529 14.09 5.84 -1.26
N THR A 530 13.63 6.95 -0.69
CA THR A 530 14.04 8.32 -1.05
C THR A 530 15.03 8.93 -0.07
N TRP A 531 16.19 9.37 -0.54
CA TRP A 531 17.17 10.06 0.31
C TRP A 531 16.71 11.48 0.69
N GLY A 532 16.84 11.87 1.97
CA GLY A 532 16.44 13.20 2.45
C GLY A 532 16.95 13.59 3.84
N TYR A 533 16.91 14.89 4.13
CA TYR A 533 17.22 15.47 5.43
C TYR A 533 16.49 16.79 5.66
N GLU A 534 16.37 17.19 6.92
CA GLU A 534 15.86 18.49 7.37
C GLU A 534 16.65 18.98 8.59
N VAL A 535 16.98 20.28 8.65
CA VAL A 535 17.67 20.88 9.80
C VAL A 535 16.95 22.15 10.25
N ARG A 536 16.58 22.19 11.54
CA ARG A 536 16.01 23.37 12.20
C ARG A 536 16.87 23.76 13.41
N ILE A 537 16.92 25.04 13.73
CA ILE A 537 17.72 25.58 14.85
C ILE A 537 16.89 26.56 15.66
N GLY A 538 17.10 26.59 16.98
CA GLY A 538 16.52 27.60 17.87
C GLY A 538 15.23 27.13 18.57
N SER A 539 14.75 27.94 19.52
CA SER A 539 13.53 27.64 20.30
C SER A 539 12.26 27.66 19.45
N ASP A 540 12.26 28.43 18.37
CA ASP A 540 11.21 28.54 17.36
C ASP A 540 11.32 27.47 16.25
N LYS A 541 12.31 26.57 16.33
CA LYS A 541 12.64 25.59 15.28
C LYS A 541 12.74 26.24 13.90
N LYS A 542 13.41 27.39 13.81
CA LYS A 542 13.64 28.07 12.53
C LYS A 542 14.39 27.15 11.57
N LEU A 543 13.83 27.00 10.37
CA LEU A 543 14.41 26.20 9.32
C LEU A 543 15.69 26.85 8.76
N ILE A 544 16.75 26.07 8.56
CA ILE A 544 17.95 26.54 7.84
C ILE A 544 17.67 26.45 6.33
N SER A 545 17.10 27.51 5.76
CA SER A 545 16.71 27.58 4.34
C SER A 545 17.81 28.08 3.39
N SER A 546 19.09 27.85 3.71
CA SER A 546 20.24 28.35 2.93
C SER A 546 20.52 27.53 1.66
N ASP A 547 21.33 28.07 0.73
CA ASP A 547 21.78 27.37 -0.48
C ASP A 547 22.55 26.09 -0.12
N TRP A 548 21.90 24.95 -0.24
CA TRP A 548 22.52 23.65 0.01
C TRP A 548 23.31 23.20 -1.23
N LYS A 549 24.51 22.67 -1.00
CA LYS A 549 25.28 21.94 -2.00
C LYS A 549 25.23 20.45 -1.67
N ILE A 550 24.96 19.62 -2.67
CA ILE A 550 24.79 18.17 -2.48
C ILE A 550 25.77 17.42 -3.39
N ILE A 551 26.29 16.30 -2.92
CA ILE A 551 27.07 15.33 -3.72
C ILE A 551 26.67 13.90 -3.37
N TYR A 552 26.45 13.10 -4.42
CA TYR A 552 25.69 11.85 -4.36
C TYR A 552 25.72 11.10 -5.73
N PRO A 553 25.57 9.75 -5.82
CA PRO A 553 25.62 8.74 -4.75
C PRO A 553 27.02 8.23 -4.45
N PHE A 554 27.31 7.95 -3.18
CA PHE A 554 28.40 7.05 -2.77
C PHE A 554 27.83 5.68 -2.36
N ASP A 555 28.70 4.69 -2.22
CA ASP A 555 28.31 3.31 -1.93
C ASP A 555 27.88 3.12 -0.46
N ASN A 556 26.85 2.32 -0.20
CA ASN A 556 26.45 1.86 1.14
C ASN A 556 26.08 0.37 1.14
N VAL A 557 26.56 -0.40 0.17
CA VAL A 557 26.26 -1.84 0.05
C VAL A 557 26.66 -2.58 1.33
N GLY A 558 25.71 -3.34 1.90
CA GLY A 558 25.91 -4.05 3.16
C GLY A 558 25.95 -3.14 4.39
N ASN A 559 25.38 -1.93 4.32
CA ASN A 559 25.32 -0.93 5.39
C ASN A 559 26.68 -0.41 5.89
N ILE A 560 27.76 -0.59 5.11
CA ILE A 560 29.10 -0.14 5.49
C ILE A 560 29.36 1.35 5.22
N GLY A 561 28.50 2.00 4.42
CA GLY A 561 28.66 3.38 3.98
C GLY A 561 28.59 4.39 5.13
N PHE A 562 27.90 4.05 6.23
CA PHE A 562 27.88 4.89 7.44
C PHE A 562 29.30 5.15 7.97
N ASP A 563 30.13 4.12 8.04
CA ASP A 563 31.50 4.20 8.57
C ASP A 563 32.57 4.39 7.50
N THR A 564 32.27 4.08 6.24
CA THR A 564 33.16 4.33 5.12
C THR A 564 33.40 5.83 4.96
N VAL A 565 34.66 6.26 5.11
CA VAL A 565 35.04 7.68 4.97
C VAL A 565 35.19 8.04 3.50
N TYR A 566 34.24 8.80 2.96
CA TYR A 566 34.34 9.35 1.60
C TYR A 566 35.04 10.70 1.59
N LEU A 567 35.63 11.07 0.45
CA LEU A 567 36.41 12.32 0.31
C LEU A 567 35.66 13.60 0.75
N PRO A 568 34.33 13.76 0.53
CA PRO A 568 33.59 14.91 1.07
C PRO A 568 33.70 15.13 2.58
N GLU A 569 34.07 14.10 3.36
CA GLU A 569 34.34 14.23 4.81
C GLU A 569 35.71 14.86 5.09
N LYS A 570 36.66 14.77 4.15
CA LYS A 570 38.05 15.21 4.31
C LYS A 570 38.37 16.51 3.59
N GLU A 571 37.64 16.82 2.51
CA GLU A 571 37.90 18.00 1.69
C GLU A 571 36.60 18.66 1.21
N THR A 572 36.69 19.96 0.87
CA THR A 572 35.61 20.69 0.22
C THR A 572 36.12 21.31 -1.08
N ASN A 573 36.02 20.54 -2.16
CA ASN A 573 36.29 21.04 -3.52
C ASN A 573 35.03 20.87 -4.38
N PHE A 574 34.33 21.98 -4.62
CA PHE A 574 33.08 22.01 -5.38
C PHE A 574 33.25 21.80 -6.89
N ASN A 575 34.47 21.93 -7.42
CA ASN A 575 34.76 21.79 -8.84
C ASN A 575 35.31 20.39 -9.20
N LYS A 576 35.65 19.58 -8.19
CA LYS A 576 36.20 18.24 -8.37
C LYS A 576 35.11 17.24 -8.76
N VAL A 577 35.47 16.31 -9.65
CA VAL A 577 34.67 15.13 -10.00
C VAL A 577 35.17 13.97 -9.14
N TYR A 578 34.23 13.25 -8.54
CA TYR A 578 34.48 12.12 -7.63
C TYR A 578 33.94 10.83 -8.26
N THR A 579 34.54 9.70 -7.88
CA THR A 579 34.00 8.38 -8.19
C THR A 579 32.91 8.04 -7.17
N GLY A 580 31.66 7.97 -7.63
CA GLY A 580 30.49 7.59 -6.86
C GLY A 580 30.16 6.10 -6.94
N LYS A 581 28.99 5.72 -6.42
CA LYS A 581 28.45 4.37 -6.46
C LYS A 581 28.44 3.82 -7.89
N ASN A 582 28.79 2.55 -8.05
CA ASN A 582 28.90 1.87 -9.35
C ASN A 582 29.84 2.59 -10.34
N ASN A 583 30.89 3.25 -9.84
CA ASN A 583 31.88 4.01 -10.61
C ASN A 583 31.30 5.17 -11.44
N VAL A 584 30.14 5.70 -11.06
CA VAL A 584 29.57 6.87 -11.72
C VAL A 584 30.34 8.13 -11.31
N SER A 585 30.71 8.96 -12.28
CA SER A 585 31.32 10.27 -12.01
C SER A 585 30.28 11.24 -11.42
N ILE A 586 30.53 11.74 -10.22
CA ILE A 586 29.63 12.65 -9.49
C ILE A 586 30.35 13.95 -9.13
N LYS A 587 29.60 15.04 -8.97
CA LYS A 587 30.12 16.36 -8.58
C LYS A 587 29.16 17.05 -7.63
N TRP A 588 29.65 18.05 -6.91
CA TRP A 588 28.80 18.92 -6.13
C TRP A 588 27.87 19.73 -7.05
N TYR A 589 26.60 19.86 -6.66
CA TYR A 589 25.63 20.72 -7.34
C TYR A 589 24.84 21.55 -6.32
N ASN A 590 24.38 22.73 -6.73
CA ASN A 590 23.52 23.57 -5.90
C ASN A 590 22.10 22.98 -5.94
N SER A 591 21.52 22.76 -4.76
CA SER A 591 20.12 22.38 -4.60
C SER A 591 19.38 23.55 -3.97
N ARG A 592 18.30 24.00 -4.62
CA ARG A 592 17.33 24.94 -4.04
C ARG A 592 16.27 24.24 -3.18
N SER A 593 16.30 22.90 -3.15
CA SER A 593 15.31 22.05 -2.48
C SER A 593 15.95 21.32 -1.29
N MET A 594 15.22 21.25 -0.18
CA MET A 594 15.48 20.30 0.92
C MET A 594 15.02 18.88 0.53
N GLY A 595 15.14 17.91 1.44
CA GLY A 595 14.80 16.50 1.25
C GLY A 595 13.49 16.19 0.47
N ASN A 596 13.45 14.98 -0.07
CA ASN A 596 12.48 14.38 -1.00
C ASN A 596 12.33 15.00 -2.41
N GLN A 597 12.91 16.17 -2.71
CA GLN A 597 12.83 16.78 -4.05
C GLN A 597 14.16 17.11 -4.74
N ALA A 598 15.31 16.87 -4.11
CA ALA A 598 16.62 17.04 -4.77
C ALA A 598 16.81 16.12 -5.99
N PHE A 599 15.99 15.06 -6.12
CA PHE A 599 16.12 14.03 -7.15
C PHE A 599 14.85 13.81 -7.99
N SER A 600 13.81 14.63 -7.83
CA SER A 600 12.58 14.51 -8.62
C SER A 600 12.64 15.20 -10.00
N SER A 601 13.68 15.98 -10.30
CA SER A 601 13.79 16.68 -11.60
C SER A 601 14.90 16.11 -12.48
N ARG A 602 14.48 15.59 -13.64
CA ARG A 602 15.26 14.95 -14.72
C ARG A 602 16.29 15.84 -15.43
N ARG A 603 16.99 16.78 -14.78
CA ARG A 603 17.85 17.76 -15.48
C ARG A 603 19.36 17.56 -15.35
N GLY A 604 19.86 16.65 -14.50
CA GLY A 604 21.30 16.48 -14.30
C GLY A 604 22.06 15.64 -15.34
N PHE A 605 21.37 14.86 -16.18
CA PHE A 605 22.00 13.77 -16.94
C PHE A 605 21.80 13.85 -18.46
N VAL A 606 21.79 15.04 -19.07
CA VAL A 606 21.87 15.12 -20.54
C VAL A 606 22.63 16.34 -21.05
N SER A 607 23.95 16.38 -20.84
CA SER A 607 24.86 17.06 -21.77
C SER A 607 25.51 16.01 -22.67
N GLY A 608 24.71 15.43 -23.58
CA GLY A 608 25.17 14.33 -24.44
C GLY A 608 24.12 13.72 -25.37
N VAL A 609 23.10 14.47 -25.82
CA VAL A 609 21.97 13.96 -26.64
C VAL A 609 22.41 13.34 -27.98
N LYS A 610 23.64 13.61 -28.46
CA LYS A 610 24.11 13.04 -29.73
C LYS A 610 24.67 11.61 -29.65
N SER A 611 24.95 11.04 -28.47
CA SER A 611 25.62 9.72 -28.35
C SER A 611 24.70 8.52 -28.12
N VAL A 612 23.53 8.72 -27.49
CA VAL A 612 22.61 7.62 -27.14
C VAL A 612 21.83 7.08 -28.35
N SER A 613 21.56 7.92 -29.35
CA SER A 613 20.81 7.54 -30.55
C SER A 613 21.59 6.56 -31.46
N ALA A 614 22.93 6.66 -31.50
CA ALA A 614 23.77 5.77 -32.31
C ALA A 614 23.81 4.33 -31.75
N GLN A 615 23.87 4.18 -30.42
CA GLN A 615 23.95 2.87 -29.75
C GLN A 615 22.63 2.08 -29.80
N LEU A 616 21.49 2.76 -29.91
CA LEU A 616 20.17 2.13 -29.97
C LEU A 616 19.76 1.69 -31.39
N LYS A 617 20.46 2.15 -32.43
CA LYS A 617 20.10 1.90 -33.83
C LYS A 617 20.01 0.39 -34.17
N PRO A 618 20.95 -0.48 -33.78
CA PRO A 618 20.85 -1.92 -34.04
C PRO A 618 19.67 -2.58 -33.32
N ILE A 619 19.38 -2.14 -32.09
CA ILE A 619 18.27 -2.64 -31.28
C ILE A 619 16.95 -2.27 -31.95
N ILE A 620 16.78 -0.99 -32.33
CA ILE A 620 15.57 -0.50 -33.01
C ILE A 620 15.32 -1.27 -34.31
N GLN A 621 16.35 -1.55 -35.10
CA GLN A 621 16.21 -2.30 -36.35
C GLN A 621 15.73 -3.74 -36.13
N VAL A 622 16.23 -4.42 -35.09
CA VAL A 622 15.75 -5.76 -34.71
C VAL A 622 14.31 -5.72 -34.23
N LEU A 623 13.95 -4.75 -33.37
CA LEU A 623 12.58 -4.60 -32.88
C LEU A 623 11.60 -4.33 -34.02
N GLN A 624 11.96 -3.46 -34.98
CA GLN A 624 11.15 -3.20 -36.18
C GLN A 624 10.89 -4.48 -36.98
N THR A 625 11.94 -5.24 -37.26
CA THR A 625 11.84 -6.50 -38.01
C THR A 625 10.99 -7.52 -37.27
N ALA A 626 11.20 -7.65 -35.96
CA ALA A 626 10.47 -8.58 -35.11
C ALA A 626 8.99 -8.23 -35.02
N ILE A 627 8.64 -6.93 -34.93
CA ILE A 627 7.24 -6.51 -34.90
C ILE A 627 6.56 -6.74 -36.24
N GLN A 628 7.25 -6.52 -37.37
CA GLN A 628 6.67 -6.72 -38.69
C GLN A 628 6.49 -8.19 -39.05
N ASN A 629 7.46 -9.05 -38.71
CA ASN A 629 7.57 -10.40 -39.27
C ASN A 629 7.57 -11.52 -38.21
N GLY A 630 7.56 -11.20 -36.91
CA GLY A 630 7.61 -12.18 -35.83
C GLY A 630 6.26 -12.85 -35.55
N ASP A 631 6.33 -13.99 -34.85
CA ASP A 631 5.16 -14.61 -34.21
C ASP A 631 4.60 -13.74 -33.08
N SER A 632 3.40 -14.07 -32.58
CA SER A 632 2.71 -13.27 -31.55
C SER A 632 3.56 -13.02 -30.31
N GLN A 633 4.29 -14.04 -29.81
CA GLN A 633 5.12 -13.93 -28.61
C GLN A 633 6.34 -13.03 -28.83
N THR A 634 6.99 -13.19 -29.98
CA THR A 634 8.14 -12.38 -30.41
C THR A 634 7.74 -10.93 -30.63
N ARG A 635 6.57 -10.68 -31.24
CA ARG A 635 6.03 -9.33 -31.43
C ARG A 635 5.71 -8.67 -30.10
N MET A 636 5.02 -9.38 -29.19
CA MET A 636 4.68 -8.88 -27.86
C MET A 636 5.94 -8.47 -27.08
N LYS A 637 6.95 -9.35 -27.04
CA LYS A 637 8.22 -9.06 -26.36
C LYS A 637 9.00 -7.90 -27.03
N ALA A 638 8.95 -7.80 -28.36
CA ALA A 638 9.56 -6.68 -29.07
C ALA A 638 8.84 -5.35 -28.75
N LEU A 639 7.51 -5.37 -28.60
CA LEU A 639 6.71 -4.21 -28.17
C LEU A 639 7.01 -3.79 -26.74
N GLU A 640 7.08 -4.74 -25.79
CA GLU A 640 7.51 -4.48 -24.41
C GLU A 640 8.91 -3.86 -24.35
N THR A 641 9.83 -4.41 -25.15
CA THR A 641 11.21 -3.89 -25.25
C THR A 641 11.22 -2.47 -25.81
N ALA A 642 10.48 -2.22 -26.89
CA ALA A 642 10.35 -0.91 -27.50
C ALA A 642 9.76 0.12 -26.53
N ALA A 643 8.83 -0.32 -25.67
CA ALA A 643 8.29 0.51 -24.61
C ALA A 643 9.40 1.02 -23.70
N ILE A 644 10.29 0.15 -23.23
CA ILE A 644 11.37 0.51 -22.30
C ILE A 644 12.38 1.48 -22.92
N VAL A 645 12.70 1.33 -24.21
CA VAL A 645 13.60 2.25 -24.96
C VAL A 645 13.10 3.70 -24.98
N GLY A 646 11.79 3.93 -24.82
CA GLY A 646 11.22 5.26 -24.62
C GLY A 646 11.07 6.08 -25.91
N ASP A 647 11.38 7.37 -25.85
CA ASP A 647 11.02 8.35 -26.90
C ASP A 647 11.51 7.97 -28.31
N GLN A 648 12.64 7.25 -28.39
CA GLN A 648 13.24 6.82 -29.64
C GLN A 648 12.40 5.76 -30.38
N ALA A 649 11.51 5.04 -29.67
CA ALA A 649 10.60 4.06 -30.26
C ALA A 649 9.23 4.66 -30.66
N ILE A 650 8.93 5.90 -30.27
CA ILE A 650 7.62 6.54 -30.53
C ILE A 650 7.27 6.56 -32.03
N PRO A 651 8.15 6.96 -32.97
CA PRO A 651 7.80 7.03 -34.39
C PRO A 651 7.40 5.67 -34.96
N MET A 652 8.04 4.60 -34.49
CA MET A 652 7.72 3.23 -34.87
C MET A 652 6.36 2.80 -34.31
N LEU A 653 6.12 3.02 -33.02
CA LEU A 653 4.86 2.67 -32.36
C LEU A 653 3.66 3.44 -32.94
N GLN A 654 3.85 4.70 -33.36
CA GLN A 654 2.84 5.51 -34.06
C GLN A 654 2.42 4.91 -35.40
N LYS A 655 3.36 4.31 -36.15
CA LYS A 655 3.04 3.62 -37.40
C LYS A 655 2.27 2.32 -37.11
N LEU A 656 2.73 1.55 -36.13
CA LEU A 656 2.17 0.24 -35.78
C LEU A 656 0.76 0.29 -35.21
N ILE A 657 0.44 1.27 -34.36
CA ILE A 657 -0.92 1.42 -33.80
C ILE A 657 -1.99 1.70 -34.87
N VAL A 658 -1.56 2.16 -36.06
CA VAL A 658 -2.43 2.40 -37.22
C VAL A 658 -2.58 1.15 -38.09
N GLU A 659 -1.56 0.28 -38.12
CA GLU A 659 -1.47 -0.90 -38.99
C GLU A 659 -1.93 -2.20 -38.31
N SER A 660 -1.77 -2.33 -36.98
CA SER A 660 -2.09 -3.56 -36.25
C SER A 660 -3.61 -3.80 -36.17
N ILE A 661 -3.99 -5.06 -36.39
CA ILE A 661 -5.37 -5.56 -36.29
C ILE A 661 -5.60 -6.40 -35.03
N ASP A 662 -4.54 -6.76 -34.29
CA ASP A 662 -4.62 -7.56 -33.06
C ASP A 662 -4.95 -6.68 -31.85
N GLU A 663 -5.96 -7.07 -31.06
CA GLU A 663 -6.44 -6.22 -29.96
C GLU A 663 -5.48 -6.14 -28.78
N PHE A 664 -4.71 -7.20 -28.52
CA PHE A 664 -3.76 -7.25 -27.42
C PHE A 664 -2.50 -6.42 -27.73
N GLU A 665 -2.00 -6.54 -28.96
CA GLU A 665 -0.92 -5.69 -29.49
C GLU A 665 -1.31 -4.21 -29.45
N LEU A 666 -2.52 -3.88 -29.92
CA LEU A 666 -3.04 -2.51 -29.88
C LEU A 666 -3.12 -1.95 -28.46
N ALA A 667 -3.52 -2.77 -27.48
CA ALA A 667 -3.57 -2.36 -26.08
C ALA A 667 -2.17 -2.06 -25.51
N SER A 668 -1.19 -2.92 -25.80
CA SER A 668 0.20 -2.75 -25.35
C SER A 668 0.87 -1.53 -25.99
N ILE A 669 0.70 -1.35 -27.30
CA ILE A 669 1.21 -0.18 -28.04
C ILE A 669 0.56 1.11 -27.51
N ALA A 670 -0.76 1.12 -27.34
CA ALA A 670 -1.50 2.27 -26.82
C ALA A 670 -1.10 2.64 -25.38
N SER A 671 -0.90 1.65 -24.52
CA SER A 671 -0.45 1.86 -23.13
C SER A 671 0.93 2.52 -23.11
N THR A 672 1.86 1.98 -23.92
CA THR A 672 3.21 2.51 -24.06
C THR A 672 3.23 3.95 -24.58
N LEU A 673 2.52 4.21 -25.69
CA LEU A 673 2.40 5.54 -26.26
C LEU A 673 1.72 6.51 -25.29
N GLY A 674 0.66 6.08 -24.60
CA GLY A 674 -0.04 6.90 -23.62
C GLY A 674 0.84 7.32 -22.43
N GLN A 675 1.70 6.42 -21.95
CA GLN A 675 2.62 6.71 -20.85
C GLN A 675 3.79 7.58 -21.25
N ARG A 676 4.31 7.43 -22.49
CA ARG A 676 5.62 7.98 -22.87
C ARG A 676 5.59 9.05 -23.94
N ALA A 677 4.63 9.02 -24.88
CA ALA A 677 4.57 10.01 -25.94
C ALA A 677 4.16 11.39 -25.43
N LYS A 678 4.52 12.44 -26.19
CA LYS A 678 4.10 13.80 -25.89
C LYS A 678 2.56 13.93 -26.03
N PRO A 679 1.88 14.79 -25.25
CA PRO A 679 0.43 14.96 -25.32
C PRO A 679 -0.11 15.24 -26.72
N GLU A 680 0.59 16.04 -27.54
CA GLU A 680 0.21 16.37 -28.92
C GLU A 680 0.16 15.11 -29.79
N VAL A 681 1.17 14.24 -29.63
CA VAL A 681 1.22 12.96 -30.32
C VAL A 681 0.02 12.09 -29.95
N ILE A 682 -0.31 12.02 -28.66
CA ILE A 682 -1.44 11.22 -28.17
C ILE A 682 -2.76 11.79 -28.70
N ILE A 683 -2.92 13.12 -28.71
CA ILE A 683 -4.10 13.82 -29.23
C ILE A 683 -4.27 13.55 -30.73
N GLU A 684 -3.20 13.63 -31.53
CA GLU A 684 -3.26 13.32 -32.96
C GLU A 684 -3.61 11.85 -33.24
N LEU A 685 -3.08 10.92 -32.44
CA LEU A 685 -3.46 9.51 -32.54
C LEU A 685 -4.94 9.30 -32.20
N MET A 686 -5.47 9.93 -31.15
CA MET A 686 -6.89 9.81 -30.80
C MET A 686 -7.83 10.32 -31.92
N LYS A 687 -7.39 11.30 -32.72
CA LYS A 687 -8.15 11.80 -33.89
C LYS A 687 -8.11 10.86 -35.09
N ASN A 688 -7.08 10.02 -35.22
CA ASN A 688 -6.89 9.16 -36.38
C ASN A 688 -8.02 8.12 -36.49
N ARG A 689 -8.78 8.14 -37.60
CA ARG A 689 -9.93 7.24 -37.83
C ARG A 689 -9.54 5.77 -38.02
N LYS A 690 -8.29 5.49 -38.37
CA LYS A 690 -7.79 4.11 -38.55
C LYS A 690 -7.49 3.39 -37.23
N ILE A 691 -7.28 4.13 -36.15
CA ILE A 691 -6.97 3.54 -34.84
C ILE A 691 -8.24 3.00 -34.20
N LYS A 692 -8.22 1.73 -33.76
CA LYS A 692 -9.36 1.10 -33.09
C LYS A 692 -9.71 1.82 -31.79
N TRP A 693 -10.99 1.76 -31.43
CA TRP A 693 -11.52 2.50 -30.28
C TRP A 693 -10.91 2.08 -28.94
N ASN A 694 -10.67 0.79 -28.73
CA ASN A 694 -10.06 0.29 -27.48
C ASN A 694 -8.66 0.89 -27.25
N ALA A 695 -7.86 1.01 -28.31
CA ALA A 695 -6.56 1.68 -28.24
C ALA A 695 -6.69 3.18 -27.89
N LYS A 696 -7.69 3.87 -28.45
CA LYS A 696 -7.97 5.28 -28.11
C LYS A 696 -8.36 5.47 -26.65
N LEU A 697 -9.13 4.54 -26.07
CA LEU A 697 -9.50 4.57 -24.65
C LEU A 697 -8.27 4.43 -23.75
N ILE A 698 -7.34 3.55 -24.09
CA ILE A 698 -6.09 3.35 -23.35
C ILE A 698 -5.20 4.59 -23.45
N LEU A 699 -5.08 5.19 -24.65
CA LEU A 699 -4.38 6.45 -24.84
C LEU A 699 -4.99 7.59 -23.99
N TYR A 700 -6.33 7.71 -24.01
CA TYR A 700 -7.06 8.71 -23.23
C TYR A 700 -6.91 8.51 -21.71
N SER A 701 -7.02 7.28 -21.21
CA SER A 701 -6.88 6.97 -19.79
C SER A 701 -5.48 7.32 -19.29
N ASN A 702 -4.43 6.91 -20.01
CA ASN A 702 -3.05 7.23 -19.64
C ASN A 702 -2.78 8.73 -19.71
N LEU A 703 -3.29 9.44 -20.71
CA LEU A 703 -3.17 10.90 -20.80
C LEU A 703 -3.85 11.56 -19.60
N THR A 704 -5.09 11.18 -19.27
CA THR A 704 -5.86 11.72 -18.14
C THR A 704 -5.12 11.49 -16.82
N ASN A 705 -4.64 10.28 -16.55
CA ASN A 705 -3.89 9.96 -15.33
C ASN A 705 -2.62 10.81 -15.19
N ARG A 706 -1.93 11.10 -16.30
CA ARG A 706 -0.76 12.00 -16.33
C ARG A 706 -1.12 13.46 -16.05
N PHE A 707 -2.29 13.92 -16.48
CA PHE A 707 -2.78 15.26 -16.20
C PHE A 707 -3.29 15.42 -14.76
N SER A 708 -4.06 14.45 -14.23
CA SER A 708 -4.55 14.47 -12.84
C SER A 708 -3.41 14.44 -11.81
N SER A 709 -2.36 13.66 -12.07
CA SER A 709 -1.16 13.64 -11.21
C SER A 709 -0.35 14.94 -11.27
N SER A 710 -0.45 15.72 -12.36
CA SER A 710 0.13 17.06 -12.44
C SER A 710 -0.66 18.09 -11.61
N LEU A 711 -1.99 18.00 -11.60
CA LEU A 711 -2.90 18.86 -10.83
C LEU A 711 -2.86 18.60 -9.31
N ALA A 712 -2.72 17.34 -8.87
CA ALA A 712 -2.56 17.03 -7.46
C ALA A 712 -1.26 17.62 -6.86
N ASN A 713 -0.27 17.90 -7.71
CA ASN A 713 1.03 18.46 -7.35
C ASN A 713 1.12 19.99 -7.51
N SER A 714 0.06 20.68 -7.97
CA SER A 714 0.05 22.13 -8.21
C SER A 714 -0.51 22.98 -7.06
N ASN A 715 -0.92 22.37 -5.94
CA ASN A 715 -1.44 23.07 -4.76
C ASN A 715 -0.36 23.49 -3.74
N ASP A 716 0.92 23.45 -4.11
CA ASP A 716 2.04 23.94 -3.29
C ASP A 716 2.44 25.38 -3.73
N PRO A 717 2.16 26.41 -2.91
CA PRO A 717 2.32 27.81 -3.29
C PRO A 717 3.78 28.30 -3.43
N ASN A 718 4.79 27.46 -3.18
CA ASN A 718 6.21 27.88 -3.18
C ASN A 718 7.07 27.34 -4.35
N ARG A 719 6.48 26.79 -5.41
CA ARG A 719 7.27 26.26 -6.55
C ARG A 719 7.31 27.22 -7.75
N ASN A 720 8.48 27.84 -7.95
CA ASN A 720 8.92 28.42 -9.23
C ASN A 720 9.85 27.43 -9.96
N GLU A 721 9.29 26.41 -10.61
CA GLU A 721 9.92 25.69 -11.73
C GLU A 721 8.89 25.42 -12.83
N PRO A 722 9.24 25.55 -14.13
CA PRO A 722 8.30 25.38 -15.22
C PRO A 722 7.91 23.90 -15.38
N GLY A 723 6.63 23.61 -15.12
CA GLY A 723 5.99 22.33 -15.42
C GLY A 723 5.80 22.16 -16.92
N PHE A 724 6.05 20.93 -17.39
CA PHE A 724 6.02 20.52 -18.80
C PHE A 724 6.96 21.33 -19.71
N GLY A 725 7.35 20.74 -20.85
CA GLY A 725 8.05 21.50 -21.87
C GLY A 725 7.23 22.75 -22.20
N SER A 726 7.91 23.87 -22.29
CA SER A 726 7.43 25.12 -22.86
C SER A 726 6.41 24.90 -23.98
N GLU A 727 5.26 25.59 -23.88
CA GLU A 727 4.26 25.81 -24.94
C GLU A 727 3.15 24.76 -25.17
N LEU A 728 2.54 24.23 -24.11
CA LEU A 728 1.14 23.81 -24.23
C LEU A 728 0.28 24.39 -23.12
N ASP A 729 -0.70 25.18 -23.55
CA ASP A 729 -1.76 25.74 -22.73
C ASP A 729 -2.52 24.60 -22.03
N HIS A 730 -2.55 24.62 -20.69
CA HIS A 730 -3.32 23.65 -19.90
C HIS A 730 -4.79 23.60 -20.35
N ASP A 731 -5.31 24.76 -20.75
CA ASP A 731 -6.68 24.89 -21.26
C ASP A 731 -6.83 24.17 -22.60
N TYR A 732 -5.81 24.17 -23.46
CA TYR A 732 -5.82 23.42 -24.71
C TYR A 732 -5.99 21.92 -24.46
N VAL A 733 -5.23 21.34 -23.53
CA VAL A 733 -5.29 19.89 -23.28
C VAL A 733 -6.58 19.49 -22.57
N GLU A 734 -7.03 20.25 -21.56
CA GLU A 734 -8.31 19.97 -20.89
C GLU A 734 -9.50 20.12 -21.85
N ASN A 735 -9.47 21.12 -22.73
CA ASN A 735 -10.47 21.27 -23.79
C ASN A 735 -10.50 20.05 -24.72
N LYS A 736 -9.32 19.50 -25.10
CA LYS A 736 -9.24 18.29 -25.93
C LYS A 736 -9.66 17.01 -25.20
N LEU A 737 -9.36 16.88 -23.91
CA LEU A 737 -9.86 15.79 -23.09
C LEU A 737 -11.39 15.86 -22.96
N ASN A 738 -11.95 17.05 -22.77
CA ASN A 738 -13.40 17.27 -22.75
C ASN A 738 -14.07 16.93 -24.08
N GLU A 739 -13.44 17.27 -25.21
CA GLU A 739 -13.91 16.88 -26.55
C GLU A 739 -13.94 15.35 -26.68
N PHE A 740 -12.89 14.64 -26.24
CA PHE A 740 -12.85 13.18 -26.24
C PHE A 740 -13.88 12.55 -25.28
N ARG A 741 -14.11 13.13 -24.08
CA ARG A 741 -15.17 12.70 -23.15
C ARG A 741 -16.53 12.73 -23.83
N LYS A 742 -16.85 13.82 -24.54
CA LYS A 742 -18.10 13.96 -25.28
C LYS A 742 -18.20 12.97 -26.44
N LEU A 743 -17.10 12.72 -27.17
CA LEU A 743 -17.05 11.70 -28.22
C LEU A 743 -17.25 10.28 -27.65
N LYS A 744 -16.67 9.98 -26.49
CA LYS A 744 -16.87 8.71 -25.79
C LYS A 744 -18.32 8.53 -25.38
N GLN A 745 -18.90 9.54 -24.74
CA GLN A 745 -20.32 9.55 -24.36
C GLN A 745 -21.21 9.35 -25.59
N ALA A 746 -20.92 10.03 -26.70
CA ALA A 746 -21.66 9.86 -27.95
C ALA A 746 -21.61 8.43 -28.46
N LYS A 747 -20.43 7.80 -28.46
CA LYS A 747 -20.29 6.42 -28.93
C LYS A 747 -21.02 5.41 -28.02
N GLU A 748 -20.88 5.52 -26.71
CA GLU A 748 -21.58 4.65 -25.74
C GLU A 748 -23.09 4.80 -25.88
N LEU A 749 -23.55 6.04 -26.05
CA LEU A 749 -24.95 6.34 -26.28
C LEU A 749 -25.46 5.74 -27.60
N VAL A 750 -24.65 5.75 -28.67
CA VAL A 750 -25.00 5.10 -29.95
C VAL A 750 -25.05 3.58 -29.81
N GLN A 751 -24.07 2.95 -29.16
CA GLN A 751 -24.07 1.50 -28.93
C GLN A 751 -25.31 1.05 -28.15
N SER A 752 -25.76 1.89 -27.22
CA SER A 752 -26.97 1.60 -26.45
C SER A 752 -28.26 1.60 -27.30
N LEU A 753 -28.25 2.06 -28.56
CA LEU A 753 -29.42 2.01 -29.46
C LEU A 753 -29.77 0.59 -29.90
N GLU A 754 -28.82 -0.35 -29.80
CA GLU A 754 -29.02 -1.77 -30.11
C GLU A 754 -29.80 -2.51 -29.00
N THR A 755 -29.95 -1.90 -27.81
CA THR A 755 -30.70 -2.48 -26.68
C THR A 755 -32.22 -2.30 -26.80
N HIS A 756 -33.03 -3.14 -26.14
CA HIS A 756 -34.50 -3.02 -26.16
C HIS A 756 -34.99 -1.87 -25.24
N LEU A 757 -34.86 -0.63 -25.70
CA LEU A 757 -35.31 0.57 -24.98
C LEU A 757 -36.81 0.79 -25.09
N ASN A 758 -37.46 1.14 -23.98
CA ASN A 758 -38.83 1.64 -23.98
C ASN A 758 -38.90 3.11 -24.47
N THR A 759 -40.11 3.63 -24.67
CA THR A 759 -40.33 5.00 -25.17
C THR A 759 -39.74 6.09 -24.27
N PHE A 760 -39.82 5.89 -22.95
CA PHE A 760 -39.28 6.84 -21.97
C PHE A 760 -37.74 6.92 -22.04
N ASP A 761 -37.07 5.77 -22.13
CA ASP A 761 -35.63 5.67 -22.29
C ASP A 761 -35.17 6.27 -23.62
N LEU A 762 -35.94 6.05 -24.69
CA LEU A 762 -35.65 6.64 -25.99
C LEU A 762 -35.71 8.18 -25.93
N ASN A 763 -36.73 8.74 -25.29
CA ASN A 763 -36.87 10.20 -25.11
C ASN A 763 -35.72 10.79 -24.27
N LYS A 764 -35.29 10.10 -23.22
CA LYS A 764 -34.14 10.50 -22.41
C LYS A 764 -32.86 10.54 -23.24
N LYS A 765 -32.65 9.55 -24.12
CA LYS A 765 -31.47 9.50 -25.01
C LYS A 765 -31.53 10.56 -26.11
N VAL A 766 -32.72 10.88 -26.65
CA VAL A 766 -32.90 12.01 -27.60
C VAL A 766 -32.33 13.30 -27.02
N TYR A 767 -32.64 13.61 -25.77
CA TYR A 767 -32.10 14.80 -25.11
C TYR A 767 -30.57 14.76 -25.00
N GLN A 768 -30.01 13.61 -24.60
CA GLN A 768 -28.55 13.42 -24.49
C GLN A 768 -27.84 13.57 -25.84
N PHE A 769 -28.41 13.04 -26.93
CA PHE A 769 -27.87 13.20 -28.28
C PHE A 769 -27.94 14.65 -28.78
N LYS A 770 -29.03 15.37 -28.45
CA LYS A 770 -29.17 16.78 -28.78
C LYS A 770 -28.11 17.64 -28.08
N VAL A 771 -27.77 17.31 -26.83
CA VAL A 771 -26.69 17.96 -26.07
C VAL A 771 -25.31 17.69 -26.70
N LEU A 772 -25.08 16.48 -27.22
CA LEU A 772 -23.82 16.11 -27.88
C LEU A 772 -23.70 16.67 -29.31
N GLY A 773 -24.83 16.89 -29.99
CA GLY A 773 -24.94 17.53 -31.29
C GLY A 773 -24.05 16.89 -32.35
N ASN A 774 -23.21 17.72 -33.00
CA ASN A 774 -22.35 17.32 -34.11
C ASN A 774 -21.38 16.17 -33.79
N LEU A 775 -20.99 16.00 -32.52
CA LEU A 775 -20.06 14.94 -32.11
C LEU A 775 -20.69 13.54 -32.23
N ALA A 776 -22.01 13.42 -32.16
CA ALA A 776 -22.72 12.14 -32.26
C ALA A 776 -23.12 11.77 -33.70
N VAL A 777 -23.18 12.75 -34.60
CA VAL A 777 -23.70 12.57 -35.97
C VAL A 777 -22.96 11.47 -36.75
N PRO A 778 -21.62 11.39 -36.76
CA PRO A 778 -20.92 10.33 -37.50
C PRO A 778 -21.26 8.92 -37.00
N PHE A 779 -21.33 8.73 -35.67
CA PHE A 779 -21.65 7.44 -35.06
C PHE A 779 -23.09 7.02 -35.35
N LEU A 780 -24.03 7.96 -35.35
CA LEU A 780 -25.43 7.70 -35.70
C LEU A 780 -25.59 7.35 -37.19
N ILE A 781 -24.82 7.99 -38.08
CA ILE A 781 -24.82 7.64 -39.51
C ILE A 781 -24.26 6.23 -39.73
N GLU A 782 -23.23 5.82 -39.00
CA GLU A 782 -22.70 4.46 -39.08
C GLU A 782 -23.78 3.40 -38.77
N GLN A 783 -24.72 3.70 -37.86
CA GLN A 783 -25.83 2.79 -37.55
C GLN A 783 -26.77 2.54 -38.72
N PHE A 784 -26.76 3.35 -39.78
CA PHE A 784 -27.53 3.07 -41.00
C PHE A 784 -27.07 1.78 -41.70
N ALA A 785 -25.84 1.34 -41.48
CA ALA A 785 -25.35 0.04 -41.95
C ALA A 785 -25.50 -1.09 -40.91
N SER A 786 -25.99 -0.83 -39.68
CA SER A 786 -26.17 -1.86 -38.66
C SER A 786 -27.10 -2.96 -39.16
N PRO A 787 -26.88 -4.27 -38.92
CA PRO A 787 -27.83 -5.31 -39.30
C PRO A 787 -29.14 -5.22 -38.50
N VAL A 788 -29.18 -4.49 -37.40
CA VAL A 788 -30.35 -4.33 -36.53
C VAL A 788 -31.25 -3.20 -37.06
N THR A 789 -32.39 -3.57 -37.67
CA THR A 789 -33.35 -2.63 -38.26
C THR A 789 -33.82 -1.56 -37.28
N VAL A 790 -34.05 -1.94 -36.03
CA VAL A 790 -34.47 -1.02 -34.96
C VAL A 790 -33.39 0.03 -34.66
N SER A 791 -32.10 -0.35 -34.70
CA SER A 791 -30.99 0.58 -34.50
C SER A 791 -30.95 1.67 -35.59
N ARG A 792 -31.16 1.29 -36.86
CA ARG A 792 -31.25 2.24 -38.00
C ARG A 792 -32.35 3.27 -37.80
N GLY A 793 -33.55 2.79 -37.43
CA GLY A 793 -34.72 3.64 -37.20
C GLY A 793 -34.52 4.60 -36.02
N ARG A 794 -33.95 4.12 -34.92
CA ARG A 794 -33.62 4.96 -33.76
C ARG A 794 -32.54 5.98 -34.09
N ALA A 795 -31.48 5.58 -34.78
CA ALA A 795 -30.41 6.49 -35.20
C ALA A 795 -30.94 7.62 -36.09
N LYS A 796 -31.85 7.31 -37.02
CA LYS A 796 -32.60 8.30 -37.80
C LYS A 796 -33.34 9.26 -36.87
N THR A 797 -34.14 8.76 -35.92
CA THR A 797 -34.89 9.61 -34.98
C THR A 797 -33.98 10.56 -34.21
N MET A 798 -32.82 10.08 -33.76
CA MET A 798 -31.82 10.90 -33.07
C MET A 798 -31.24 11.98 -34.00
N LEU A 799 -30.86 11.62 -35.23
CA LEU A 799 -30.34 12.57 -36.23
C LEU A 799 -31.37 13.65 -36.60
N VAL A 800 -32.64 13.28 -36.74
CA VAL A 800 -33.74 14.24 -36.95
C VAL A 800 -33.89 15.18 -35.75
N SER A 801 -33.71 14.67 -34.53
CA SER A 801 -33.79 15.49 -33.32
C SER A 801 -32.60 16.46 -33.15
N ILE A 802 -31.42 16.09 -33.65
CA ILE A 802 -30.24 16.97 -33.73
C ILE A 802 -30.50 18.10 -34.73
N GLY A 803 -31.15 17.79 -35.86
CA GLY A 803 -31.65 18.78 -36.83
C GLY A 803 -30.59 19.26 -37.83
N GLU A 804 -30.66 20.53 -38.22
CA GLU A 804 -29.75 21.20 -39.18
C GLU A 804 -28.25 20.88 -39.00
N PRO A 805 -27.69 20.78 -37.78
CA PRO A 805 -26.29 20.44 -37.59
C PRO A 805 -25.88 19.07 -38.18
N ALA A 806 -26.81 18.12 -38.33
CA ALA A 806 -26.54 16.81 -38.93
C ALA A 806 -26.49 16.80 -40.48
N VAL A 807 -27.03 17.84 -41.13
CA VAL A 807 -27.23 17.90 -42.59
C VAL A 807 -25.94 17.75 -43.40
N PRO A 808 -24.80 18.39 -43.06
CA PRO A 808 -23.57 18.28 -43.85
C PRO A 808 -23.03 16.85 -43.95
N GLU A 809 -23.03 16.12 -42.84
CA GLU A 809 -22.55 14.73 -42.80
C GLU A 809 -23.56 13.76 -43.44
N LEU A 810 -24.86 14.02 -43.29
CA LEU A 810 -25.89 13.26 -44.00
C LEU A 810 -25.76 13.41 -45.53
N ARG A 811 -25.48 14.61 -46.04
CA ARG A 811 -25.22 14.82 -47.48
C ARG A 811 -23.99 14.06 -47.98
N LYS A 812 -22.96 13.92 -47.14
CA LYS A 812 -21.80 13.06 -47.45
C LYS A 812 -22.19 11.59 -47.45
N ALA A 813 -23.01 11.16 -46.48
CA ALA A 813 -23.49 9.78 -46.36
C ALA A 813 -24.37 9.36 -47.56
N VAL A 814 -25.16 10.26 -48.14
CA VAL A 814 -25.97 10.00 -49.36
C VAL A 814 -25.12 9.50 -50.53
N LYS A 815 -23.87 9.97 -50.64
CA LYS A 815 -22.96 9.54 -51.70
C LYS A 815 -22.53 8.08 -51.55
N GLN A 816 -22.54 7.54 -50.33
CA GLN A 816 -22.18 6.16 -50.04
C GLN A 816 -23.41 5.25 -50.16
N GLU A 817 -23.34 4.25 -51.03
CA GLU A 817 -24.46 3.34 -51.32
C GLU A 817 -25.05 2.72 -50.05
N LYS A 818 -24.20 2.23 -49.15
CA LYS A 818 -24.60 1.61 -47.87
C LYS A 818 -25.41 2.49 -46.92
N PHE A 819 -25.32 3.83 -47.04
CA PHE A 819 -26.02 4.77 -46.16
C PHE A 819 -27.13 5.55 -46.87
N ARG A 820 -27.18 5.46 -48.21
CA ARG A 820 -27.94 6.36 -49.09
C ARG A 820 -29.42 6.45 -48.73
N TYR A 821 -30.07 5.31 -48.54
CA TYR A 821 -31.50 5.25 -48.24
C TYR A 821 -31.86 6.00 -46.94
N TRP A 822 -31.22 5.61 -45.83
CA TRP A 822 -31.50 6.18 -44.52
C TRP A 822 -31.03 7.64 -44.40
N ALA A 823 -29.92 8.00 -45.05
CA ALA A 823 -29.44 9.38 -45.08
C ALA A 823 -30.42 10.30 -45.82
N ASN A 824 -30.93 9.90 -46.99
CA ASN A 824 -31.95 10.66 -47.73
C ASN A 824 -33.26 10.78 -46.93
N LEU A 825 -33.71 9.68 -46.33
CA LEU A 825 -34.92 9.67 -45.51
C LEU A 825 -34.81 10.60 -44.30
N THR A 826 -33.65 10.60 -43.63
CA THR A 826 -33.37 11.49 -42.49
C THR A 826 -33.33 12.95 -42.92
N LEU A 827 -32.69 13.28 -44.05
CA LEU A 827 -32.64 14.65 -44.59
C LEU A 827 -34.04 15.18 -44.94
N SER A 828 -34.91 14.34 -45.49
CA SER A 828 -36.30 14.72 -45.78
C SER A 828 -37.08 15.07 -44.51
N ASP A 829 -36.85 14.34 -43.42
CA ASP A 829 -37.59 14.55 -42.17
C ASP A 829 -37.06 15.74 -41.38
N ILE A 830 -35.76 16.05 -41.47
CA ILE A 830 -35.20 17.30 -40.93
C ILE A 830 -35.88 18.50 -41.61
N LYS A 831 -35.97 18.49 -42.95
CA LYS A 831 -36.61 19.57 -43.74
C LYS A 831 -38.10 19.78 -43.43
N LYS A 832 -38.81 18.75 -42.98
CA LYS A 832 -40.23 18.84 -42.60
C LYS A 832 -40.43 19.42 -41.19
N LYS A 833 -39.38 19.39 -40.36
CA LYS A 833 -39.39 19.81 -38.96
C LYS A 833 -38.81 21.23 -38.75
N SER A 834 -37.90 21.64 -39.63
CA SER A 834 -37.41 23.01 -39.80
C SER A 834 -38.48 23.88 -40.45
#